data_AF-A0A6V8QPF7-F1
#
_entry.id   AF-A0A6V8QPF7-F1
#
_cell.length_a   1.000
_cell.length_b   1.000
_cell.length_c   1.000
_cell.angle_alpha   90.00
_cell.angle_beta   90.00
_cell.angle_gamma   90.00
#
_symmetry.space_group_name_H-M   'P 1'
#
loop_
_entity.id
_entity.type
_entity.pdbx_description
1 polymer ?
#
loop_
_entity_poly.entity_id
_entity_poly.type
_entity_poly.pdbx_seq_one_letter_code
_entity_poly.pdbx_strand_id
1 'polypeptide(L)'
;MGYAQRLKTKLKGQNGDNVLDPGINKAVESPQRRESKRETKAVNGFNIVEIPKPKGLPVIGILHKIDFEYPLASLLEIIEPLGPICQFSIGGELFIFVQSAELVTELCDESRFHKIVAAELDKLRYVVHDGLFTAKNDERNWAIAHRILMPVFGTIKIRDMFPEMKDLAQQLCLKWARYGEDYVIDVTSDFTRLALDTIGLCAMGYRFNSFHNEVMMHPFVHSMFVNSVRKRSWHRYEKDTAYMRELCRKIIQERKQQKGSEYHDLLGALLEGRDRDTGEGLSDDSIIDNMITFLIAGHETTAGLLSFTFYYFMKNPQAMEKARQEVDEVSGGDPITVQHLSKLAYLNAALKESLRLQPTAPGFILGSDKDEVIGGKYLIPANVSVTVILSLLHQEKAVYGDDASEFKPERMLDENFNKLPPNAWKPFGNGMRGCIGRAFATQEALLIIAMLLQNFVFEMADPTYELQIRETLTIKPENFKLKAKLRRGGNATDLQSELQSSGTKTKGVRTDSAVSITSAQADKKNKKPLTILFGSNSGTCEALAYRLASDAALHGFYARRIAPMNAACNNLPKSEPVIILAASYDGSPSDNAVEFFEWLNKVEPDSLKGVSYTVFGCGHRDWVATFQRIPILIDDLLEKAGADRFADRGLADAAVMDLFVELEKWTTDVVWPAISQTEGGGDGGESRLINSLLKVEVSQPRQLRQYSQLVQATVTETRSLTTESAIGKKMHLGIQLPPGVSYHPGDHLLVLPVNPPRDVKRVLSRFHLAWDTVVRASGDESVHIPVETSMTAHELLSSYFELSQPATPRDIRVLAAAATEQKTRHLLSSLATASYAEGIHENRVSLLDLLEEFPDIPLAFGTFIALLPSLRLRTYSISSSPSWEPNHASLTFSVLDEPPTPPRSKSFLGVASNYLANSTPGDLIHVATRPVKSIFQMPTDASKVPVIMVAAGAGLAPFMGFVQERASQQRNGTELAPAALFFGCRSSHDDLYHHELDCFEDSGAVQVFRAYSREDAGSKPNTRKGYIQDALLAEKQAFLRLWNAGAKIYVCGGVRMASGVKEAVMKLVYMAEQDAASKSFTPQEWFKRFEKTRYAAEIFT
;
A
#
# COMPACT_ATOMS: atom_id res chain seq x y z
N MET A 1 -3.74 -42.37 11.19
CA MET A 1 -3.83 -43.84 11.43
C MET A 1 -2.66 -44.69 10.90
N GLY A 2 -1.70 -44.17 10.11
CA GLY A 2 -0.53 -44.97 9.63
C GLY A 2 0.53 -45.31 10.70
N TYR A 3 0.61 -44.55 11.80
CA TYR A 3 1.60 -44.73 12.87
C TYR A 3 1.28 -45.90 13.81
N ALA A 4 0.00 -46.07 14.19
CA ALA A 4 -0.48 -47.21 15.00
C ALA A 4 -0.20 -48.57 14.35
N GLN A 5 -0.10 -48.63 13.02
CA GLN A 5 0.23 -49.84 12.27
C GLN A 5 1.72 -50.21 12.35
N ARG A 6 2.63 -49.22 12.54
CA ARG A 6 4.08 -49.44 12.67
C ARG A 6 4.53 -49.67 14.11
N LEU A 7 3.82 -49.12 15.11
CA LEU A 7 4.04 -49.45 16.53
C LEU A 7 3.72 -50.93 16.82
N LYS A 8 2.70 -51.50 16.15
CA LYS A 8 2.43 -52.95 16.16
C LYS A 8 3.61 -53.79 15.64
N THR A 9 4.43 -53.26 14.74
CA THR A 9 5.61 -53.95 14.18
C THR A 9 6.84 -53.79 15.08
N LYS A 10 7.03 -52.62 15.72
CA LYS A 10 8.12 -52.39 16.69
C LYS A 10 7.92 -53.16 18.00
N LEU A 11 6.68 -53.28 18.50
CA LEU A 11 6.36 -54.04 19.71
C LEU A 11 6.41 -55.57 19.52
N LYS A 12 6.34 -56.07 18.29
CA LYS A 12 6.58 -57.50 17.97
C LYS A 12 8.05 -57.86 17.82
N GLY A 13 8.95 -56.88 17.71
CA GLY A 13 10.39 -57.09 17.49
C GLY A 13 11.21 -57.33 18.76
N GLN A 14 10.61 -57.25 19.95
CA GLN A 14 11.25 -57.52 21.24
C GLN A 14 10.55 -58.67 21.96
N ASN A 15 10.78 -59.90 21.49
CA ASN A 15 10.86 -61.11 22.32
C ASN A 15 11.33 -62.24 21.41
N GLY A 16 12.63 -62.51 21.45
CA GLY A 16 13.23 -63.68 20.84
C GLY A 16 12.84 -64.96 21.57
N ASP A 17 12.76 -66.02 20.79
CA ASP A 17 12.29 -67.36 21.09
C ASP A 17 12.84 -67.99 22.38
N ASN A 18 11.94 -68.65 23.12
CA ASN A 18 12.25 -69.90 23.81
C ASN A 18 11.07 -70.86 23.65
N VAL A 19 11.35 -71.96 22.94
CA VAL A 19 10.48 -73.11 22.69
C VAL A 19 10.38 -73.96 23.96
N LEU A 20 9.18 -74.46 24.30
CA LEU A 20 8.92 -75.86 24.69
C LEU A 20 7.42 -76.15 24.92
N ASP A 21 6.93 -77.05 24.04
CA ASP A 21 5.94 -78.14 24.18
C ASP A 21 4.42 -77.90 24.40
N PRO A 22 3.52 -78.59 23.66
CA PRO A 22 2.07 -78.49 23.78
C PRO A 22 1.47 -79.68 24.55
N GLY A 23 0.64 -79.41 25.56
CA GLY A 23 -0.13 -80.49 26.17
C GLY A 23 -1.01 -80.12 27.35
N ILE A 24 -2.27 -80.55 27.24
CA ILE A 24 -3.20 -80.97 28.30
C ILE A 24 -4.25 -79.94 28.74
N ASN A 25 -5.45 -80.16 28.18
CA ASN A 25 -6.76 -79.89 28.77
C ASN A 25 -6.81 -80.23 30.27
N LYS A 26 -7.30 -79.30 31.11
CA LYS A 26 -8.24 -79.63 32.20
C LYS A 26 -8.92 -78.39 32.78
N ALA A 27 -10.23 -78.54 32.95
CA ALA A 27 -11.16 -77.60 33.56
C ALA A 27 -10.78 -77.23 35.00
N VAL A 28 -11.06 -75.98 35.40
CA VAL A 28 -11.49 -75.64 36.78
C VAL A 28 -12.49 -74.49 36.71
N GLU A 29 -13.54 -74.67 37.49
CA GLU A 29 -14.77 -73.92 37.61
C GLU A 29 -14.62 -72.44 37.98
N SER A 30 -15.66 -71.69 37.59
CA SER A 30 -16.02 -70.38 38.13
C SER A 30 -16.03 -70.35 39.66
N PRO A 31 -15.74 -69.17 40.24
CA PRO A 31 -16.57 -68.66 41.31
C PRO A 31 -17.21 -67.34 40.88
N GLN A 32 -18.54 -67.38 40.81
CA GLN A 32 -19.41 -66.21 40.88
C GLN A 32 -18.85 -65.19 41.89
N ARG A 33 -18.54 -63.97 41.43
CA ARG A 33 -18.41 -62.81 42.31
C ARG A 33 -19.26 -61.66 41.77
N ARG A 34 -20.48 -61.62 42.34
CA ARG A 34 -21.30 -60.46 42.68
C ARG A 34 -21.17 -59.27 41.72
N GLU A 35 -22.17 -59.15 40.85
CA GLU A 35 -22.69 -57.85 40.43
C GLU A 35 -23.01 -57.03 41.69
N SER A 36 -22.12 -56.12 42.06
CA SER A 36 -22.46 -55.07 43.01
C SER A 36 -23.31 -54.05 42.26
N LYS A 37 -24.60 -53.99 42.63
CA LYS A 37 -25.54 -52.93 42.29
C LYS A 37 -24.81 -51.57 42.23
N ARG A 38 -24.76 -50.98 41.03
CA ARG A 38 -24.39 -49.56 40.84
C ARG A 38 -25.49 -48.72 41.48
N GLU A 39 -25.25 -48.21 42.68
CA GLU A 39 -26.07 -47.14 43.25
C GLU A 39 -25.83 -45.87 42.43
N THR A 40 -26.80 -45.50 41.59
CA THR A 40 -26.92 -44.18 40.98
C THR A 40 -27.16 -43.16 42.10
N LYS A 41 -26.15 -42.34 42.42
CA LYS A 41 -26.38 -41.12 43.18
C LYS A 41 -27.03 -40.11 42.25
N ALA A 42 -28.30 -39.78 42.48
CA ALA A 42 -28.96 -38.67 41.82
C ALA A 42 -28.31 -37.36 42.31
N VAL A 43 -27.69 -36.62 41.40
CA VAL A 43 -27.19 -35.26 41.65
C VAL A 43 -28.00 -34.35 40.74
N ASN A 44 -28.66 -33.34 41.33
CA ASN A 44 -29.49 -32.36 40.60
C ASN A 44 -30.55 -32.96 39.65
N GLY A 45 -31.14 -34.11 40.00
CA GLY A 45 -32.18 -34.76 39.19
C GLY A 45 -31.68 -35.61 38.00
N PHE A 46 -30.37 -35.74 37.81
CA PHE A 46 -29.77 -36.56 36.75
C PHE A 46 -29.31 -37.94 37.25
N ASN A 47 -29.47 -38.95 36.39
CA ASN A 47 -28.90 -40.28 36.61
C ASN A 47 -27.42 -40.29 36.21
N ILE A 48 -26.53 -40.14 37.18
CA ILE A 48 -25.08 -40.02 36.93
C ILE A 48 -24.47 -41.38 36.55
N VAL A 49 -23.67 -41.37 35.47
CA VAL A 49 -22.89 -42.51 34.98
C VAL A 49 -21.40 -42.24 35.21
N GLU A 50 -20.66 -43.26 35.65
CA GLU A 50 -19.20 -43.15 35.83
C GLU A 50 -18.50 -42.92 34.48
N ILE A 51 -17.64 -41.90 34.42
CA ILE A 51 -16.83 -41.61 33.23
C ILE A 51 -15.86 -42.78 32.98
N PRO A 52 -15.77 -43.30 31.73
CA PRO A 52 -14.85 -44.38 31.37
C PRO A 52 -13.39 -44.09 31.76
N LYS A 53 -12.67 -45.10 32.24
CA LYS A 53 -11.26 -44.97 32.64
C LYS A 53 -10.37 -46.06 32.04
N PRO A 54 -9.17 -45.73 31.55
CA PRO A 54 -8.20 -46.72 31.12
C PRO A 54 -7.69 -47.56 32.30
N LYS A 55 -7.27 -48.79 32.04
CA LYS A 55 -6.60 -49.63 33.05
C LYS A 55 -5.24 -49.02 33.40
N GLY A 56 -5.05 -48.60 34.65
CA GLY A 56 -3.80 -48.00 35.17
C GLY A 56 -3.29 -48.70 36.43
N LEU A 57 -2.05 -48.39 36.82
CA LEU A 57 -1.45 -48.85 38.08
C LEU A 57 -1.91 -47.95 39.25
N PRO A 58 -1.95 -48.46 40.50
CA PRO A 58 -2.21 -47.63 41.67
C PRO A 58 -1.24 -46.44 41.76
N VAL A 59 -1.74 -45.26 42.13
CA VAL A 59 -0.98 -44.00 42.32
C VAL A 59 -0.41 -43.38 41.04
N ILE A 60 0.29 -44.14 40.19
CA ILE A 60 0.94 -43.62 38.97
C ILE A 60 0.05 -43.69 37.71
N GLY A 61 -1.15 -44.26 37.81
CA GLY A 61 -2.17 -44.23 36.76
C GLY A 61 -1.68 -44.85 35.44
N ILE A 62 -1.86 -44.12 34.34
CA ILE A 62 -1.41 -44.54 33.00
C ILE A 62 0.02 -44.12 32.65
N LEU A 63 0.76 -43.49 33.57
CA LEU A 63 2.07 -42.89 33.28
C LEU A 63 3.07 -43.90 32.71
N HIS A 64 3.01 -45.16 33.15
CA HIS A 64 3.83 -46.27 32.65
C HIS A 64 3.53 -46.69 31.20
N LYS A 65 2.44 -46.18 30.60
CA LYS A 65 2.03 -46.42 29.21
C LYS A 65 2.31 -45.22 28.31
N ILE A 66 2.69 -44.08 28.88
CA ILE A 66 3.01 -42.87 28.13
C ILE A 66 4.45 -42.99 27.64
N ASP A 67 4.63 -42.79 26.34
CA ASP A 67 5.94 -42.59 25.76
C ASP A 67 6.35 -41.13 26.00
N PHE A 68 7.39 -40.90 26.79
CA PHE A 68 7.85 -39.55 27.11
C PHE A 68 8.55 -38.84 25.93
N GLU A 69 8.90 -39.56 24.87
CA GLU A 69 9.37 -38.97 23.62
C GLU A 69 8.19 -38.51 22.73
N TYR A 70 7.05 -39.21 22.79
CA TYR A 70 5.81 -38.91 22.04
C TYR A 70 4.56 -38.96 22.95
N PRO A 71 4.45 -38.04 23.93
CA PRO A 71 3.43 -38.10 24.98
C PRO A 71 1.99 -37.94 24.47
N LEU A 72 1.74 -37.08 23.49
CA LEU A 72 0.42 -36.90 22.90
C LEU A 72 0.03 -38.13 22.09
N ALA A 73 0.88 -38.59 21.17
CA ALA A 73 0.57 -39.76 20.34
C ALA A 73 0.21 -40.99 21.19
N SER A 74 1.01 -41.29 22.23
CA SER A 74 0.74 -42.42 23.14
C SER A 74 -0.52 -42.21 23.98
N LEU A 75 -0.84 -40.97 24.38
CA LEU A 75 -2.09 -40.66 25.07
C LEU A 75 -3.31 -40.88 24.15
N LEU A 76 -3.26 -40.42 22.90
CA LEU A 76 -4.35 -40.57 21.93
C LEU A 76 -4.72 -42.05 21.72
N GLU A 77 -3.73 -42.93 21.57
CA GLU A 77 -3.96 -44.39 21.43
C GLU A 77 -4.68 -45.02 22.64
N ILE A 78 -4.50 -44.44 23.83
CA ILE A 78 -5.13 -44.92 25.06
C ILE A 78 -6.57 -44.42 25.19
N ILE A 79 -6.83 -43.16 24.83
CA ILE A 79 -8.11 -42.50 25.11
C ILE A 79 -9.13 -42.63 23.98
N GLU A 80 -8.70 -42.70 22.71
CA GLU A 80 -9.58 -42.81 21.54
C GLU A 80 -10.61 -43.96 21.69
N PRO A 81 -10.22 -45.19 22.10
CA PRO A 81 -11.15 -46.32 22.18
C PRO A 81 -12.16 -46.25 23.34
N LEU A 82 -11.99 -45.31 24.28
CA LEU A 82 -12.83 -45.20 25.49
C LEU A 82 -14.16 -44.47 25.25
N GLY A 83 -14.33 -43.86 24.07
CA GLY A 83 -15.54 -43.15 23.69
C GLY A 83 -15.51 -41.65 24.06
N PRO A 84 -16.64 -40.94 24.03
CA PRO A 84 -16.70 -39.48 23.90
C PRO A 84 -16.05 -38.67 25.05
N ILE A 85 -15.85 -39.32 26.20
CA ILE A 85 -15.22 -38.77 27.40
C ILE A 85 -14.47 -39.87 28.14
N CYS A 86 -13.32 -39.54 28.72
CA CYS A 86 -12.60 -40.45 29.63
C CYS A 86 -11.96 -39.70 30.80
N GLN A 87 -11.65 -40.42 31.86
CA GLN A 87 -10.97 -39.89 33.04
C GLN A 87 -9.85 -40.83 33.51
N PHE A 88 -8.81 -40.28 34.10
CA PHE A 88 -7.81 -41.03 34.88
C PHE A 88 -7.14 -40.14 35.91
N SER A 89 -6.47 -40.76 36.89
CA SER A 89 -5.72 -40.04 37.92
C SER A 89 -4.24 -40.39 37.89
N ILE A 90 -3.39 -39.37 38.05
CA ILE A 90 -1.94 -39.49 38.21
C ILE A 90 -1.58 -38.75 39.50
N GLY A 91 -0.94 -39.42 40.45
CA GLY A 91 -0.51 -38.79 41.70
C GLY A 91 -1.65 -38.29 42.60
N GLY A 92 -2.89 -38.75 42.38
CA GLY A 92 -4.08 -38.29 43.11
C GLY A 92 -4.80 -37.11 42.45
N GLU A 93 -4.24 -36.53 41.39
CA GLU A 93 -4.88 -35.50 40.57
C GLU A 93 -5.77 -36.15 39.50
N LEU A 94 -6.97 -35.62 39.27
CA LEU A 94 -7.94 -36.14 38.31
C LEU A 94 -7.85 -35.37 36.99
N PHE A 95 -7.74 -36.09 35.88
CA PHE A 95 -7.74 -35.53 34.53
C PHE A 95 -8.93 -36.08 33.75
N ILE A 96 -9.67 -35.19 33.08
CA ILE A 96 -10.79 -35.54 32.22
C ILE A 96 -10.48 -35.10 30.78
N PHE A 97 -10.72 -35.96 29.81
CA PHE A 97 -10.51 -35.70 28.39
C PHE A 97 -11.82 -35.88 27.63
N VAL A 98 -12.15 -34.92 26.77
CA VAL A 98 -13.36 -34.92 25.95
C VAL A 98 -12.98 -34.83 24.48
N GLN A 99 -13.62 -35.67 23.67
CA GLN A 99 -13.36 -35.79 22.23
C GLN A 99 -14.62 -35.69 21.35
N SER A 100 -15.82 -35.46 21.92
CA SER A 100 -17.08 -35.40 21.16
C SER A 100 -17.65 -33.99 21.07
N ALA A 101 -18.11 -33.60 19.87
CA ALA A 101 -18.69 -32.29 19.60
C ALA A 101 -19.95 -31.99 20.42
N GLU A 102 -20.75 -33.02 20.75
CA GLU A 102 -21.94 -32.87 21.60
C GLU A 102 -21.55 -32.38 22.99
N LEU A 103 -20.57 -33.03 23.63
CA LEU A 103 -20.10 -32.67 24.98
C LEU A 103 -19.29 -31.37 24.97
N VAL A 104 -18.48 -31.14 23.93
CA VAL A 104 -17.71 -29.90 23.78
C VAL A 104 -18.62 -28.69 23.67
N THR A 105 -19.81 -28.83 23.08
CA THR A 105 -20.78 -27.72 23.02
C THR A 105 -21.19 -27.23 24.41
N GLU A 106 -21.38 -28.14 25.37
CA GLU A 106 -21.64 -27.76 26.77
C GLU A 106 -20.40 -27.19 27.47
N LEU A 107 -19.21 -27.75 27.20
CA LEU A 107 -17.96 -27.24 27.75
C LEU A 107 -17.61 -25.83 27.24
N CYS A 108 -18.07 -25.46 26.05
CA CYS A 108 -17.81 -24.15 25.46
C CYS A 108 -18.75 -23.05 25.99
N ASP A 109 -19.70 -23.37 26.87
CA ASP A 109 -20.56 -22.40 27.57
C ASP A 109 -19.76 -21.65 28.64
N GLU A 110 -19.39 -20.39 28.35
CA GLU A 110 -18.60 -19.53 29.24
C GLU A 110 -19.29 -19.17 30.57
N SER A 111 -20.61 -19.41 30.69
CA SER A 111 -21.33 -19.23 31.96
C SER A 111 -21.12 -20.38 32.95
N ARG A 112 -20.66 -21.54 32.45
CA ARG A 112 -20.47 -22.79 33.21
C ARG A 112 -19.01 -23.17 33.33
N PHE A 113 -18.27 -23.00 32.23
CA PHE A 113 -16.89 -23.43 32.10
C PHE A 113 -15.99 -22.30 31.67
N HIS A 114 -14.77 -22.32 32.19
CA HIS A 114 -13.83 -21.25 31.98
C HIS A 114 -12.41 -21.82 31.85
N LYS A 115 -11.50 -21.07 31.22
CA LYS A 115 -10.09 -21.49 31.05
C LYS A 115 -9.44 -21.88 32.39
N ILE A 116 -8.66 -22.96 32.38
CA ILE A 116 -7.76 -23.34 33.48
C ILE A 116 -6.32 -23.38 32.97
N VAL A 117 -5.39 -22.89 33.78
CA VAL A 117 -3.94 -22.98 33.53
C VAL A 117 -3.44 -24.23 34.27
N ALA A 118 -3.12 -25.27 33.51
CA ALA A 118 -2.64 -26.55 34.04
C ALA A 118 -1.61 -27.17 33.09
N ALA A 119 -0.95 -28.24 33.54
CA ALA A 119 0.04 -29.00 32.77
C ALA A 119 1.17 -28.09 32.21
N GLU A 120 1.49 -28.18 30.92
CA GLU A 120 2.58 -27.41 30.30
C GLU A 120 2.36 -25.89 30.36
N LEU A 121 1.11 -25.42 30.45
CA LEU A 121 0.83 -23.99 30.60
C LEU A 121 1.24 -23.46 31.97
N ASP A 122 1.18 -24.29 33.01
CA ASP A 122 1.64 -23.92 34.36
C ASP A 122 3.17 -23.77 34.38
N LYS A 123 3.89 -24.61 33.63
CA LYS A 123 5.34 -24.46 33.45
C LYS A 123 5.68 -23.18 32.68
N LEU A 124 4.97 -22.91 31.59
CA LEU A 124 5.18 -21.70 30.79
C LEU A 124 4.90 -20.42 31.60
N ARG A 125 3.96 -20.47 32.55
CA ARG A 125 3.63 -19.37 33.45
C ARG A 125 4.83 -18.87 34.27
N TYR A 126 5.84 -19.69 34.55
CA TYR A 126 7.07 -19.22 35.21
C TYR A 126 7.91 -18.25 34.35
N VAL A 127 7.70 -18.22 33.03
CA VAL A 127 8.42 -17.35 32.08
C VAL A 127 7.65 -16.06 31.82
N VAL A 128 6.33 -16.19 31.57
CA VAL A 128 5.45 -15.13 31.07
C VAL A 128 4.38 -14.68 32.07
N HIS A 129 4.41 -15.18 33.31
CA HIS A 129 3.50 -14.80 34.40
C HIS A 129 2.02 -14.74 33.97
N ASP A 130 1.34 -13.62 34.20
CA ASP A 130 -0.05 -13.37 33.83
C ASP A 130 -0.20 -12.69 32.45
N GLY A 131 0.73 -12.98 31.53
CA GLY A 131 0.57 -12.67 30.10
C GLY A 131 -0.65 -13.33 29.47
N LEU A 132 -1.08 -12.83 28.30
CA LEU A 132 -2.35 -13.20 27.66
C LEU A 132 -2.65 -14.71 27.61
N PHE A 133 -1.63 -15.54 27.40
CA PHE A 133 -1.77 -16.97 27.21
C PHE A 133 -1.72 -17.78 28.53
N THR A 134 -1.09 -17.28 29.58
CA THR A 134 -0.91 -18.00 30.87
C THR A 134 -1.67 -17.37 32.01
N ALA A 135 -2.38 -16.27 31.78
CA ALA A 135 -3.24 -15.64 32.77
C ALA A 135 -4.40 -16.55 33.21
N LYS A 136 -4.71 -16.52 34.50
CA LYS A 136 -5.93 -17.08 35.10
C LYS A 136 -7.14 -16.18 34.78
N ASN A 137 -8.35 -16.64 35.10
CA ASN A 137 -9.56 -15.91 34.71
C ASN A 137 -9.83 -14.63 35.47
N ASP A 138 -9.41 -14.56 36.71
CA ASP A 138 -9.60 -13.45 37.63
C ASP A 138 -8.47 -12.41 37.59
N GLU A 139 -7.44 -12.63 36.75
CA GLU A 139 -6.27 -11.77 36.70
C GLU A 139 -6.51 -10.48 35.89
N ARG A 140 -6.48 -9.35 36.59
CA ARG A 140 -6.75 -8.00 36.03
C ARG A 140 -5.85 -7.64 34.84
N ASN A 141 -4.56 -8.00 34.89
CA ASN A 141 -3.60 -7.67 33.83
C ASN A 141 -4.01 -8.26 32.49
N TRP A 142 -4.66 -9.44 32.48
CA TRP A 142 -5.18 -10.03 31.26
C TRP A 142 -6.24 -9.15 30.61
N ALA A 143 -7.22 -8.66 31.39
CA ALA A 143 -8.32 -7.84 30.86
C ALA A 143 -7.80 -6.52 30.28
N ILE A 144 -6.86 -5.86 30.97
CA ILE A 144 -6.21 -4.62 30.51
C ILE A 144 -5.45 -4.88 29.20
N ALA A 145 -4.57 -5.89 29.19
CA ALA A 145 -3.79 -6.22 27.99
C ALA A 145 -4.70 -6.61 26.81
N HIS A 146 -5.72 -7.43 27.06
CA HIS A 146 -6.68 -7.85 26.05
C HIS A 146 -7.40 -6.64 25.42
N ARG A 147 -7.98 -5.73 26.22
CA ARG A 147 -8.69 -4.55 25.69
C ARG A 147 -7.77 -3.58 24.96
N ILE A 148 -6.52 -3.41 25.40
CA ILE A 148 -5.52 -2.58 24.70
C ILE A 148 -5.17 -3.17 23.33
N LEU A 149 -5.06 -4.49 23.22
CA LEU A 149 -4.51 -5.15 22.04
C LEU A 149 -5.57 -5.59 21.03
N MET A 150 -6.82 -5.80 21.45
CA MET A 150 -7.93 -6.18 20.56
C MET A 150 -8.09 -5.26 19.33
N PRO A 151 -7.98 -3.92 19.44
CA PRO A 151 -8.03 -3.04 18.26
C PRO A 151 -6.85 -3.25 17.29
N VAL A 152 -5.67 -3.61 17.80
CA VAL A 152 -4.46 -3.84 16.99
C VAL A 152 -4.58 -5.11 16.15
N PHE A 153 -5.25 -6.13 16.69
CA PHE A 153 -5.56 -7.37 15.98
C PHE A 153 -6.88 -7.31 15.17
N GLY A 154 -7.49 -6.13 15.07
CA GLY A 154 -8.65 -5.91 14.21
C GLY A 154 -8.30 -6.09 12.72
N THR A 155 -9.26 -6.57 11.92
CA THR A 155 -9.05 -6.93 10.51
C THR A 155 -8.37 -5.84 9.68
N ILE A 156 -8.70 -4.57 9.90
CA ILE A 156 -8.09 -3.43 9.18
C ILE A 156 -6.60 -3.32 9.52
N LYS A 157 -6.24 -3.35 10.81
CA LYS A 157 -4.85 -3.24 11.26
C LYS A 157 -4.00 -4.43 10.83
N ILE A 158 -4.58 -5.63 10.79
CA ILE A 158 -3.90 -6.80 10.22
C ILE A 158 -3.65 -6.64 8.72
N ARG A 159 -4.61 -6.09 7.97
CA ARG A 159 -4.40 -5.79 6.54
C ARG A 159 -3.30 -4.76 6.31
N ASP A 160 -3.16 -3.79 7.21
CA ASP A 160 -2.07 -2.79 7.16
C ASP A 160 -0.68 -3.43 7.33
N MET A 161 -0.55 -4.60 7.98
CA MET A 161 0.72 -5.35 8.15
C MET A 161 1.12 -6.20 6.92
N PHE A 162 0.29 -6.20 5.86
CA PHE A 162 0.57 -6.97 4.64
C PHE A 162 1.94 -6.66 4.00
N PRO A 163 2.41 -5.40 3.90
CA PRO A 163 3.71 -5.09 3.29
C PRO A 163 4.89 -5.76 4.01
N GLU A 164 4.90 -5.75 5.34
CA GLU A 164 5.94 -6.36 6.17
C GLU A 164 5.92 -7.89 6.04
N MET A 165 4.73 -8.51 6.07
CA MET A 165 4.59 -9.95 5.81
C MET A 165 5.10 -10.33 4.42
N LYS A 166 4.78 -9.50 3.41
CA LYS A 166 5.19 -9.72 2.02
C LYS A 166 6.70 -9.61 1.86
N ASP A 167 7.36 -8.64 2.50
CA ASP A 167 8.82 -8.52 2.49
C ASP A 167 9.48 -9.83 2.95
N LEU A 168 9.04 -10.39 4.07
CA LEU A 168 9.62 -11.62 4.60
C LEU A 168 9.29 -12.86 3.76
N ALA A 169 8.08 -12.94 3.20
CA ALA A 169 7.72 -13.98 2.24
C ALA A 169 8.56 -13.90 0.95
N GLN A 170 8.87 -12.69 0.46
CA GLN A 170 9.79 -12.48 -0.66
C GLN A 170 11.20 -12.95 -0.32
N GLN A 171 11.69 -12.67 0.89
CA GLN A 171 12.99 -13.16 1.35
C GLN A 171 13.05 -14.69 1.40
N LEU A 172 11.99 -15.37 1.85
CA LEU A 172 11.91 -16.83 1.79
C LEU A 172 11.97 -17.34 0.34
N CYS A 173 11.18 -16.74 -0.56
CA CYS A 173 11.18 -17.12 -1.99
C CYS A 173 12.58 -16.95 -2.60
N LEU A 174 13.24 -15.83 -2.34
CA LEU A 174 14.60 -15.56 -2.82
C LEU A 174 15.61 -16.53 -2.21
N LYS A 175 15.47 -16.88 -0.93
CA LYS A 175 16.32 -17.89 -0.28
C LYS A 175 16.22 -19.22 -1.02
N TRP A 176 15.01 -19.74 -1.25
CA TRP A 176 14.82 -21.02 -1.94
C TRP A 176 15.30 -20.98 -3.38
N ALA A 177 15.04 -19.89 -4.11
CA ALA A 177 15.50 -19.72 -5.48
C ALA A 177 17.04 -19.71 -5.60
N ARG A 178 17.76 -19.19 -4.60
CA ARG A 178 19.23 -19.09 -4.62
C ARG A 178 19.93 -20.45 -4.50
N TYR A 179 19.37 -21.39 -3.75
CA TYR A 179 19.98 -22.72 -3.61
C TYR A 179 19.74 -23.64 -4.82
N GLY A 180 18.71 -23.34 -5.61
CA GLY A 180 18.38 -24.10 -6.82
C GLY A 180 17.59 -25.38 -6.56
N GLU A 181 17.20 -26.05 -7.65
CA GLU A 181 16.22 -27.14 -7.64
C GLU A 181 16.67 -28.43 -6.96
N ASP A 182 17.99 -28.67 -6.86
CA ASP A 182 18.54 -29.88 -6.25
C ASP A 182 18.68 -29.78 -4.72
N TYR A 183 18.56 -28.58 -4.16
CA TYR A 183 18.75 -28.36 -2.73
C TYR A 183 17.60 -28.94 -1.91
N VAL A 184 17.97 -29.67 -0.86
CA VAL A 184 17.01 -30.27 0.07
C VAL A 184 16.69 -29.26 1.17
N ILE A 185 15.49 -28.72 1.12
CA ILE A 185 14.99 -27.69 2.03
C ILE A 185 14.38 -28.37 3.26
N ASP A 186 14.83 -27.98 4.46
CA ASP A 186 14.12 -28.27 5.71
C ASP A 186 12.99 -27.24 5.87
N VAL A 187 11.80 -27.63 5.43
CA VAL A 187 10.65 -26.74 5.29
C VAL A 187 10.14 -26.26 6.65
N THR A 188 10.08 -27.15 7.64
CA THR A 188 9.65 -26.78 9.00
C THR A 188 10.62 -25.78 9.63
N SER A 189 11.92 -25.97 9.44
CA SER A 189 12.95 -25.06 9.94
C SER A 189 12.86 -23.67 9.30
N ASP A 190 12.60 -23.60 7.99
CA ASP A 190 12.44 -22.33 7.27
C ASP A 190 11.15 -21.61 7.60
N PHE A 191 10.02 -22.31 7.73
CA PHE A 191 8.78 -21.69 8.20
C PHE A 191 8.86 -21.22 9.65
N THR A 192 9.63 -21.90 10.50
CA THR A 192 9.88 -21.43 11.88
C THR A 192 10.64 -20.10 11.88
N ARG A 193 11.64 -19.93 10.99
CA ARG A 193 12.36 -18.66 10.84
C ARG A 193 11.46 -17.56 10.30
N LEU A 194 10.67 -17.89 9.28
CA LEU A 194 9.74 -16.96 8.66
C LEU A 194 8.75 -16.42 9.69
N ALA A 195 8.02 -17.30 10.38
CA ALA A 195 7.00 -16.89 11.33
C ALA A 195 7.58 -16.08 12.51
N LEU A 196 8.78 -16.41 12.99
CA LEU A 196 9.48 -15.62 14.01
C LEU A 196 9.83 -14.21 13.50
N ASP A 197 10.42 -14.11 12.31
CA ASP A 197 10.77 -12.83 11.71
C ASP A 197 9.50 -12.00 11.43
N THR A 198 8.40 -12.64 11.00
CA THR A 198 7.12 -11.97 10.70
C THR A 198 6.50 -11.36 11.94
N ILE A 199 6.34 -12.15 13.01
CA ILE A 199 5.78 -11.61 14.25
C ILE A 199 6.72 -10.57 14.87
N GLY A 200 8.04 -10.77 14.80
CA GLY A 200 9.02 -9.78 15.28
C GLY A 200 8.91 -8.44 14.56
N LEU A 201 8.82 -8.46 13.23
CA LEU A 201 8.73 -7.25 12.42
C LEU A 201 7.37 -6.58 12.57
N CYS A 202 6.27 -7.32 12.39
CA CYS A 202 4.92 -6.75 12.36
C CYS A 202 4.44 -6.30 13.75
N ALA A 203 4.77 -7.06 14.80
CA ALA A 203 4.33 -6.74 16.16
C ALA A 203 5.30 -5.78 16.87
N MET A 204 6.60 -5.89 16.63
CA MET A 204 7.62 -5.22 17.45
C MET A 204 8.58 -4.35 16.66
N GLY A 205 8.39 -4.19 15.36
CA GLY A 205 9.32 -3.48 14.48
C GLY A 205 10.75 -4.02 14.53
N TYR A 206 10.92 -5.29 14.94
CA TYR A 206 12.21 -5.88 15.25
C TYR A 206 12.56 -6.98 14.23
N ARG A 207 13.73 -6.86 13.58
CA ARG A 207 14.22 -7.86 12.64
C ARG A 207 15.19 -8.82 13.31
N PHE A 208 14.72 -10.05 13.56
CA PHE A 208 15.57 -11.16 13.99
C PHE A 208 16.56 -11.61 12.91
N ASN A 209 16.24 -11.35 11.63
CA ASN A 209 17.06 -11.69 10.46
C ASN A 209 17.43 -13.17 10.43
N SER A 210 16.52 -14.05 10.84
CA SER A 210 16.79 -15.47 11.11
C SER A 210 17.23 -16.25 9.88
N PHE A 211 16.98 -15.73 8.67
CA PHE A 211 17.45 -16.32 7.41
C PHE A 211 18.96 -16.22 7.18
N HIS A 212 19.67 -15.33 7.88
CA HIS A 212 21.10 -15.06 7.63
C HIS A 212 22.06 -16.03 8.35
N ASN A 213 21.53 -16.87 9.25
CA ASN A 213 22.31 -17.89 9.95
C ASN A 213 21.76 -19.29 9.64
N GLU A 214 22.44 -19.97 8.72
CA GLU A 214 22.05 -21.30 8.25
C GLU A 214 22.34 -22.40 9.28
N VAL A 215 23.34 -22.20 10.14
CA VAL A 215 23.88 -23.24 11.02
C VAL A 215 23.09 -23.34 12.33
N MET A 216 22.62 -22.21 12.87
CA MET A 216 21.88 -22.19 14.13
C MET A 216 20.59 -21.37 14.00
N MET A 217 19.51 -21.90 14.58
CA MET A 217 18.31 -21.11 14.87
C MET A 217 18.68 -19.92 15.77
N HIS A 218 17.92 -18.83 15.65
CA HIS A 218 18.08 -17.70 16.56
C HIS A 218 18.02 -18.19 18.02
N PRO A 219 18.93 -17.75 18.92
CA PRO A 219 19.01 -18.27 20.29
C PRO A 219 17.69 -18.20 21.05
N PHE A 220 16.85 -17.22 20.72
CA PHE A 220 15.50 -17.09 21.27
C PHE A 220 14.62 -18.33 21.03
N VAL A 221 14.65 -18.91 19.82
CA VAL A 221 13.91 -20.16 19.53
C VAL A 221 14.49 -21.33 20.31
N HIS A 222 15.82 -21.37 20.50
CA HIS A 222 16.44 -22.40 21.33
C HIS A 222 15.97 -22.30 22.79
N SER A 223 15.92 -21.08 23.33
CA SER A 223 15.47 -20.80 24.69
C SER A 223 13.96 -21.04 24.93
N MET A 224 13.17 -21.16 23.87
CA MET A 224 11.75 -21.52 23.95
C MET A 224 11.50 -23.04 24.11
N PHE A 225 12.46 -23.89 23.78
CA PHE A 225 12.32 -25.34 23.94
C PHE A 225 12.54 -25.75 25.41
N VAL A 226 11.51 -25.54 26.23
CA VAL A 226 11.48 -25.91 27.64
C VAL A 226 11.28 -27.44 27.77
N ASN A 227 12.33 -28.23 27.57
CA ASN A 227 12.27 -29.67 27.87
C ASN A 227 12.48 -29.91 29.38
N SER A 228 11.40 -30.33 30.04
CA SER A 228 11.29 -30.45 31.50
C SER A 228 11.11 -31.91 31.95
N VAL A 229 12.21 -32.68 32.04
CA VAL A 229 12.18 -33.97 32.78
C VAL A 229 13.44 -34.23 33.63
N ARG A 230 14.47 -33.36 33.65
CA ARG A 230 15.68 -33.58 34.46
C ARG A 230 16.03 -32.39 35.35
N LYS A 231 16.16 -32.59 36.67
CA LYS A 231 16.66 -31.59 37.65
C LYS A 231 17.97 -30.89 37.27
N ARG A 232 18.79 -31.47 36.38
CA ARG A 232 19.99 -30.83 35.80
C ARG A 232 19.68 -29.69 34.80
N SER A 233 18.41 -29.46 34.43
CA SER A 233 17.99 -28.44 33.45
C SER A 233 17.41 -27.16 34.04
N TRP A 234 17.17 -27.06 35.37
CA TRP A 234 16.58 -25.85 35.95
C TRP A 234 17.47 -24.61 35.76
N HIS A 235 18.79 -24.78 35.89
CA HIS A 235 19.74 -23.71 35.62
C HIS A 235 19.77 -23.25 34.15
N ARG A 236 19.52 -24.19 33.21
CA ARG A 236 19.38 -23.86 31.79
C ARG A 236 18.07 -23.12 31.55
N TYR A 237 16.99 -23.57 32.16
CA TYR A 237 15.68 -22.94 32.12
C TYR A 237 15.70 -21.50 32.67
N GLU A 238 16.38 -21.26 33.79
CA GLU A 238 16.61 -19.91 34.34
C GLU A 238 17.40 -19.03 33.38
N LYS A 239 18.45 -19.58 32.76
CA LYS A 239 19.28 -18.86 31.78
C LYS A 239 18.50 -18.50 30.51
N ASP A 240 17.71 -19.44 29.99
CA ASP A 240 16.88 -19.25 28.81
C ASP A 240 15.77 -18.22 29.07
N THR A 241 15.13 -18.29 30.25
CA THR A 241 14.15 -17.29 30.71
C THR A 241 14.80 -15.91 30.83
N ALA A 242 15.97 -15.82 31.45
CA ALA A 242 16.71 -14.56 31.59
C ALA A 242 17.03 -13.95 30.23
N TYR A 243 17.51 -14.76 29.28
CA TYR A 243 17.81 -14.31 27.93
C TYR A 243 16.58 -13.77 27.20
N MET A 244 15.46 -14.50 27.21
CA MET A 244 14.22 -14.05 26.56
C MET A 244 13.74 -12.71 27.12
N ARG A 245 13.75 -12.56 28.46
CA ARG A 245 13.35 -11.32 29.12
C ARG A 245 14.33 -10.17 28.85
N GLU A 246 15.64 -10.43 28.86
CA GLU A 246 16.66 -9.43 28.56
C GLU A 246 16.55 -8.91 27.12
N LEU A 247 16.30 -9.81 26.15
CA LEU A 247 16.06 -9.41 24.77
C LEU A 247 14.83 -8.49 24.65
N CYS A 248 13.70 -8.85 25.27
CA CYS A 248 12.51 -8.00 25.24
C CYS A 248 12.75 -6.65 25.92
N ARG A 249 13.46 -6.62 27.06
CA ARG A 249 13.87 -5.36 27.71
C ARG A 249 14.70 -4.47 26.80
N LYS A 250 15.66 -5.06 26.08
CA LYS A 250 16.50 -4.33 25.13
C LYS A 250 15.65 -3.71 24.02
N ILE A 251 14.73 -4.47 23.43
CA ILE A 251 13.81 -3.99 22.39
C ILE A 251 12.96 -2.82 22.92
N ILE A 252 12.41 -2.93 24.14
CA ILE A 252 11.65 -1.85 24.78
C ILE A 252 12.51 -0.60 24.99
N GLN A 253 13.73 -0.75 25.48
CA GLN A 253 14.64 0.37 25.73
C GLN A 253 15.02 1.10 24.44
N GLU A 254 15.37 0.36 23.40
CA GLU A 254 15.66 0.93 22.07
C GLU A 254 14.44 1.70 21.53
N ARG A 255 13.24 1.13 21.70
CA ARG A 255 11.99 1.79 21.29
C ARG A 255 11.72 3.09 22.05
N LYS A 256 11.90 3.09 23.38
CA LYS A 256 11.72 4.29 24.23
C LYS A 256 12.74 5.41 23.93
N GLN A 257 13.91 5.07 23.39
CA GLN A 257 14.95 6.06 23.04
C GLN A 257 14.69 6.78 21.70
N GLN A 258 13.93 6.17 20.79
CA GLN A 258 13.55 6.77 19.52
C GLN A 258 12.40 7.77 19.71
N LYS A 259 12.71 9.03 20.06
CA LYS A 259 11.73 10.11 20.20
C LYS A 259 11.23 10.61 18.85
N GLY A 260 9.90 10.69 18.67
CA GLY A 260 9.26 11.43 17.57
C GLY A 260 8.56 10.60 16.49
N SER A 261 8.48 9.27 16.62
CA SER A 261 7.72 8.43 15.71
C SER A 261 6.40 8.00 16.38
N GLU A 262 5.25 8.24 15.75
CA GLU A 262 4.01 7.57 16.13
C GLU A 262 4.13 6.09 15.72
N TYR A 263 4.05 5.18 16.69
CA TYR A 263 4.13 3.74 16.43
C TYR A 263 2.75 3.11 16.42
N HIS A 264 2.35 2.53 15.29
CA HIS A 264 1.05 1.89 15.13
C HIS A 264 1.12 0.34 15.23
N ASP A 265 2.24 -0.21 15.73
CA ASP A 265 2.46 -1.66 15.93
C ASP A 265 2.03 -2.13 17.33
N LEU A 266 2.11 -3.44 17.57
CA LEU A 266 1.69 -4.06 18.83
C LEU A 266 2.50 -3.55 20.04
N LEU A 267 3.81 -3.35 19.87
CA LEU A 267 4.67 -2.82 20.91
C LEU A 267 4.33 -1.36 21.23
N GLY A 268 4.03 -0.54 20.23
CA GLY A 268 3.52 0.81 20.41
C GLY A 268 2.22 0.81 21.24
N ALA A 269 1.27 -0.04 20.89
CA ALA A 269 0.02 -0.18 21.64
C ALA A 269 0.25 -0.67 23.09
N LEU A 270 1.19 -1.59 23.32
CA LEU A 270 1.56 -2.03 24.67
C LEU A 270 2.19 -0.91 25.52
N LEU A 271 3.00 -0.03 24.91
CA LEU A 271 3.70 1.06 25.58
C LEU A 271 2.82 2.28 25.85
N GLU A 272 2.04 2.69 24.85
CA GLU A 272 1.29 3.96 24.83
C GLU A 272 -0.19 3.76 25.11
N GLY A 273 -0.71 2.57 24.84
CA GLY A 273 -2.12 2.23 25.03
C GLY A 273 -2.58 2.42 26.47
N ARG A 274 -3.82 2.84 26.58
CA ARG A 274 -4.54 2.94 27.85
C ARG A 274 -5.83 2.15 27.73
N ASP A 275 -6.11 1.39 28.77
CA ASP A 275 -7.36 0.66 28.87
C ASP A 275 -8.53 1.63 28.89
N ARG A 276 -9.55 1.36 28.06
CA ARG A 276 -10.69 2.27 27.89
C ARG A 276 -11.59 2.32 29.12
N ASP A 277 -11.63 1.23 29.89
CA ASP A 277 -12.50 1.09 31.05
C ASP A 277 -11.87 1.69 32.31
N THR A 278 -10.56 1.50 32.49
CA THR A 278 -9.85 1.89 33.72
C THR A 278 -8.93 3.10 33.55
N GLY A 279 -8.55 3.45 32.33
CA GLY A 279 -7.54 4.47 32.03
C GLY A 279 -6.09 4.03 32.33
N GLU A 280 -5.88 2.79 32.77
CA GLU A 280 -4.56 2.26 33.14
C GLU A 280 -3.74 1.83 31.92
N GLY A 281 -2.41 1.95 32.01
CA GLY A 281 -1.47 1.35 31.05
C GLY A 281 -0.82 0.09 31.62
N LEU A 282 -0.06 -0.62 30.80
CA LEU A 282 0.68 -1.82 31.24
C LEU A 282 2.04 -1.46 31.84
N SER A 283 2.48 -2.24 32.83
CA SER A 283 3.84 -2.15 33.36
C SER A 283 4.87 -2.73 32.39
N ASP A 284 6.14 -2.29 32.46
CA ASP A 284 7.21 -2.84 31.62
C ASP A 284 7.31 -4.37 31.73
N ASP A 285 7.12 -4.95 32.91
CA ASP A 285 7.12 -6.41 33.09
C ASP A 285 5.93 -7.08 32.40
N SER A 286 4.73 -6.50 32.48
CA SER A 286 3.55 -7.04 31.79
C SER A 286 3.68 -6.91 30.26
N ILE A 287 4.34 -5.84 29.79
CA ILE A 287 4.67 -5.67 28.36
C ILE A 287 5.62 -6.80 27.92
N ILE A 288 6.68 -7.09 28.69
CA ILE A 288 7.62 -8.18 28.41
C ILE A 288 6.90 -9.53 28.38
N ASP A 289 6.03 -9.79 29.36
CA ASP A 289 5.25 -11.03 29.46
C ASP A 289 4.39 -11.25 28.20
N ASN A 290 3.74 -10.19 27.71
CA ASN A 290 2.95 -10.25 26.49
C ASN A 290 3.82 -10.34 25.22
N MET A 291 4.96 -9.64 25.15
CA MET A 291 5.90 -9.77 24.03
C MET A 291 6.37 -11.22 23.86
N ILE A 292 6.82 -11.86 24.95
CA ILE A 292 7.23 -13.27 24.92
C ILE A 292 6.06 -14.16 24.55
N THR A 293 4.85 -13.89 25.07
CA THR A 293 3.62 -14.61 24.69
C THR A 293 3.39 -14.58 23.18
N PHE A 294 3.47 -13.41 22.54
CA PHE A 294 3.26 -13.29 21.09
C PHE A 294 4.35 -13.98 20.29
N LEU A 295 5.61 -13.89 20.73
CA LEU A 295 6.68 -14.57 20.03
C LEU A 295 6.53 -16.09 20.14
N ILE A 296 6.16 -16.64 21.32
CA ILE A 296 5.90 -18.08 21.50
C ILE A 296 4.70 -18.52 20.66
N ALA A 297 3.57 -17.86 20.80
CA ALA A 297 2.34 -18.26 20.12
C ALA A 297 2.43 -18.08 18.61
N GLY A 298 2.98 -16.96 18.13
CA GLY A 298 2.95 -16.58 16.72
C GLY A 298 3.92 -17.35 15.82
N HIS A 299 5.06 -17.83 16.34
CA HIS A 299 6.06 -18.48 15.50
C HIS A 299 5.77 -19.97 15.24
N GLU A 300 5.62 -20.78 16.29
CA GLU A 300 5.57 -22.24 16.14
C GLU A 300 4.21 -22.68 15.57
N THR A 301 3.12 -21.98 15.92
CA THR A 301 1.78 -22.35 15.46
C THR A 301 1.58 -22.12 13.96
N THR A 302 1.98 -20.95 13.46
CA THR A 302 1.95 -20.62 12.03
C THR A 302 2.91 -21.50 11.24
N ALA A 303 4.13 -21.74 11.77
CA ALA A 303 5.07 -22.65 11.13
C ALA A 303 4.53 -24.07 11.00
N GLY A 304 3.88 -24.59 12.05
CA GLY A 304 3.20 -25.89 12.01
C GLY A 304 2.08 -25.93 10.97
N LEU A 305 1.24 -24.89 10.89
CA LEU A 305 0.17 -24.78 9.89
C LEU A 305 0.72 -24.83 8.46
N LEU A 306 1.75 -24.02 8.18
CA LEU A 306 2.41 -24.00 6.88
C LEU A 306 3.00 -25.37 6.53
N SER A 307 3.74 -25.98 7.46
CA SER A 307 4.35 -27.30 7.26
C SER A 307 3.34 -28.42 7.03
N PHE A 308 2.28 -28.50 7.85
CA PHE A 308 1.23 -29.51 7.68
C PHE A 308 0.48 -29.32 6.36
N THR A 309 0.20 -28.07 5.96
CA THR A 309 -0.46 -27.81 4.69
C THR A 309 0.38 -28.26 3.50
N PHE A 310 1.68 -27.97 3.51
CA PHE A 310 2.58 -28.49 2.48
C PHE A 310 2.68 -30.01 2.51
N TYR A 311 2.74 -30.65 3.68
CA TYR A 311 2.70 -32.11 3.77
C TYR A 311 1.43 -32.69 3.11
N TYR A 312 0.26 -32.14 3.42
CA TYR A 312 -1.00 -32.59 2.84
C TYR A 312 -1.11 -32.30 1.34
N PHE A 313 -0.61 -31.17 0.86
CA PHE A 313 -0.50 -30.90 -0.57
C PHE A 313 0.41 -31.89 -1.29
N MET A 314 1.56 -32.24 -0.71
CA MET A 314 2.46 -33.22 -1.31
C MET A 314 1.86 -34.64 -1.34
N LYS A 315 1.03 -35.00 -0.35
CA LYS A 315 0.28 -36.27 -0.35
C LYS A 315 -0.99 -36.23 -1.21
N ASN A 316 -1.46 -35.03 -1.58
CA ASN A 316 -2.66 -34.82 -2.40
C ASN A 316 -2.38 -33.81 -3.55
N PRO A 317 -1.61 -34.20 -4.59
CA PRO A 317 -1.19 -33.28 -5.64
C PRO A 317 -2.36 -32.59 -6.38
N GLN A 318 -3.51 -33.26 -6.49
CA GLN A 318 -4.72 -32.67 -7.08
C GLN A 318 -5.24 -31.47 -6.28
N ALA A 319 -5.17 -31.53 -4.94
CA ALA A 319 -5.59 -30.43 -4.09
C ALA A 319 -4.60 -29.25 -4.19
N MET A 320 -3.31 -29.53 -4.25
CA MET A 320 -2.27 -28.51 -4.46
C MET A 320 -2.45 -27.81 -5.81
N GLU A 321 -2.74 -28.58 -6.85
CA GLU A 321 -2.96 -28.06 -8.20
C GLU A 321 -4.20 -27.17 -8.28
N LYS A 322 -5.31 -27.55 -7.64
CA LYS A 322 -6.50 -26.69 -7.52
C LYS A 322 -6.18 -25.37 -6.80
N ALA A 323 -5.46 -25.43 -5.68
CA ALA A 323 -5.04 -24.22 -4.97
C ALA A 323 -4.11 -23.33 -5.82
N ARG A 324 -3.21 -23.95 -6.61
CA ARG A 324 -2.35 -23.23 -7.54
C ARG A 324 -3.13 -22.55 -8.66
N GLN A 325 -4.12 -23.24 -9.24
CA GLN A 325 -5.01 -22.69 -10.26
C GLN A 325 -5.79 -21.49 -9.72
N GLU A 326 -6.36 -21.59 -8.52
CA GLU A 326 -7.04 -20.47 -7.86
C GLU A 326 -6.08 -19.27 -7.69
N VAL A 327 -4.85 -19.49 -7.23
CA VAL A 327 -3.85 -18.43 -7.10
C VAL A 327 -3.54 -17.78 -8.45
N ASP A 328 -3.37 -18.57 -9.51
CA ASP A 328 -3.10 -18.07 -10.86
C ASP A 328 -4.28 -17.25 -11.42
N GLU A 329 -5.51 -17.73 -11.25
CA GLU A 329 -6.73 -17.06 -11.69
C GLU A 329 -6.98 -15.74 -10.95
N VAL A 330 -6.85 -15.75 -9.62
CA VAL A 330 -7.08 -14.57 -8.78
C VAL A 330 -6.01 -13.51 -9.00
N SER A 331 -4.76 -13.91 -9.18
CA SER A 331 -3.65 -12.99 -9.39
C SER A 331 -3.50 -12.53 -10.83
N GLY A 332 -4.04 -13.26 -11.81
CA GLY A 332 -3.82 -12.98 -13.23
C GLY A 332 -2.35 -13.08 -13.67
N GLY A 333 -1.50 -13.70 -12.84
CA GLY A 333 -0.05 -13.74 -13.03
C GLY A 333 0.73 -12.57 -12.42
N ASP A 334 0.04 -11.55 -11.89
CA ASP A 334 0.60 -10.40 -11.19
C ASP A 334 1.04 -10.77 -9.75
N PRO A 335 1.90 -9.95 -9.10
CA PRO A 335 2.29 -10.19 -7.71
C PRO A 335 1.10 -10.24 -6.77
N ILE A 336 1.16 -11.12 -5.75
CA ILE A 336 0.13 -11.20 -4.72
C ILE A 336 -0.05 -9.85 -4.00
N THR A 337 -1.30 -9.40 -3.91
CA THR A 337 -1.75 -8.19 -3.21
C THR A 337 -2.69 -8.56 -2.06
N VAL A 338 -2.94 -7.63 -1.13
CA VAL A 338 -3.86 -7.87 -0.01
C VAL A 338 -5.29 -8.13 -0.47
N GLN A 339 -5.69 -7.57 -1.62
CA GLN A 339 -7.01 -7.80 -2.22
C GLN A 339 -7.15 -9.22 -2.77
N HIS A 340 -6.06 -9.81 -3.28
CA HIS A 340 -6.07 -11.20 -3.77
C HIS A 340 -6.42 -12.19 -2.64
N LEU A 341 -5.92 -11.97 -1.42
CA LEU A 341 -6.10 -12.92 -0.31
C LEU A 341 -7.58 -13.23 0.00
N SER A 342 -8.46 -12.21 -0.06
CA SER A 342 -9.90 -12.36 0.18
C SER A 342 -10.62 -13.25 -0.85
N LYS A 343 -9.99 -13.50 -2.00
CA LYS A 343 -10.55 -14.30 -3.11
C LYS A 343 -10.01 -15.72 -3.17
N LEU A 344 -9.07 -16.09 -2.30
CA LEU A 344 -8.43 -17.42 -2.27
C LEU A 344 -9.22 -18.40 -1.38
N ALA A 345 -10.48 -18.66 -1.76
CA ALA A 345 -11.42 -19.43 -0.95
C ALA A 345 -11.00 -20.90 -0.77
N TYR A 346 -10.52 -21.55 -1.84
CA TYR A 346 -10.06 -22.93 -1.81
C TYR A 346 -8.76 -23.08 -1.03
N LEU A 347 -7.81 -22.17 -1.18
CA LEU A 347 -6.59 -22.17 -0.37
C LEU A 347 -6.89 -21.95 1.12
N ASN A 348 -7.83 -21.05 1.45
CA ASN A 348 -8.30 -20.88 2.83
C ASN A 348 -8.95 -22.17 3.37
N ALA A 349 -9.75 -22.85 2.54
CA ALA A 349 -10.35 -24.13 2.88
C ALA A 349 -9.27 -25.22 3.12
N ALA A 350 -8.19 -25.23 2.34
CA ALA A 350 -7.05 -26.12 2.55
C ALA A 350 -6.33 -25.87 3.88
N LEU A 351 -6.13 -24.60 4.26
CA LEU A 351 -5.57 -24.24 5.58
C LEU A 351 -6.47 -24.73 6.72
N LYS A 352 -7.80 -24.52 6.61
CA LYS A 352 -8.77 -24.99 7.60
C LYS A 352 -8.78 -26.51 7.74
N GLU A 353 -8.65 -27.22 6.62
CA GLU A 353 -8.63 -28.69 6.59
C GLU A 353 -7.32 -29.23 7.17
N SER A 354 -6.18 -28.55 6.92
CA SER A 354 -4.92 -28.86 7.59
C SER A 354 -5.02 -28.72 9.10
N LEU A 355 -5.64 -27.64 9.61
CA LEU A 355 -5.88 -27.45 11.05
C LEU A 355 -6.85 -28.47 11.62
N ARG A 356 -7.83 -28.95 10.84
CA ARG A 356 -8.75 -30.00 11.27
C ARG A 356 -8.00 -31.32 11.49
N LEU A 357 -7.14 -31.71 10.56
CA LEU A 357 -6.42 -32.97 10.66
C LEU A 357 -5.22 -32.91 11.62
N GLN A 358 -4.52 -31.78 11.64
CA GLN A 358 -3.33 -31.55 12.46
C GLN A 358 -3.41 -30.15 13.09
N PRO A 359 -4.22 -29.97 14.14
CA PRO A 359 -4.25 -28.72 14.87
C PRO A 359 -2.92 -28.53 15.59
N THR A 360 -2.14 -27.52 15.19
CA THR A 360 -0.82 -27.25 15.79
C THR A 360 -0.88 -27.14 17.31
N ALA A 361 -1.94 -26.54 17.84
CA ALA A 361 -2.30 -26.64 19.25
C ALA A 361 -3.29 -27.81 19.42
N PRO A 362 -2.88 -28.95 20.03
CA PRO A 362 -3.66 -30.19 20.02
C PRO A 362 -4.89 -30.18 20.93
N GLY A 363 -5.03 -29.19 21.81
CA GLY A 363 -6.13 -29.11 22.76
C GLY A 363 -6.14 -27.82 23.58
N PHE A 364 -7.21 -27.62 24.33
CA PHE A 364 -7.33 -26.55 25.33
C PHE A 364 -7.99 -27.06 26.62
N ILE A 365 -7.73 -26.38 27.73
CA ILE A 365 -8.11 -26.82 29.08
C ILE A 365 -9.14 -25.86 29.68
N LEU A 366 -10.23 -26.44 30.18
CA LEU A 366 -11.33 -25.75 30.85
C LEU A 366 -11.60 -26.37 32.23
N GLY A 367 -12.43 -25.71 33.03
CA GLY A 367 -13.07 -26.30 34.21
C GLY A 367 -14.16 -25.40 34.74
N SER A 368 -14.76 -25.78 35.88
CA SER A 368 -15.86 -25.04 36.51
C SER A 368 -15.61 -24.90 38.01
N ASP A 369 -16.04 -23.78 38.60
CA ASP A 369 -15.96 -23.54 40.04
C ASP A 369 -16.93 -24.39 40.87
N LYS A 370 -17.89 -25.06 40.20
CA LYS A 370 -18.93 -25.89 40.82
C LYS A 370 -19.06 -27.23 40.08
N ASP A 371 -19.73 -28.17 40.74
CA ASP A 371 -20.06 -29.46 40.12
C ASP A 371 -21.04 -29.25 38.96
N GLU A 372 -20.69 -29.75 37.78
CA GLU A 372 -21.46 -29.60 36.53
C GLU A 372 -21.81 -30.98 35.96
N VAL A 373 -23.00 -31.10 35.36
CA VAL A 373 -23.39 -32.32 34.63
C VAL A 373 -23.43 -32.02 33.14
N ILE A 374 -22.68 -32.80 32.35
CA ILE A 374 -22.65 -32.71 30.89
C ILE A 374 -23.17 -33.99 30.23
N GLY A 375 -23.72 -33.88 29.03
CA GLY A 375 -24.40 -34.95 28.30
C GLY A 375 -25.59 -35.55 29.06
N GLY A 376 -26.15 -34.78 30.01
CA GLY A 376 -27.22 -35.22 30.92
C GLY A 376 -26.87 -36.37 31.88
N LYS A 377 -25.59 -36.77 31.97
CA LYS A 377 -25.20 -37.99 32.72
C LYS A 377 -23.79 -38.01 33.30
N TYR A 378 -22.86 -37.16 32.86
CA TYR A 378 -21.47 -37.17 33.34
C TYR A 378 -21.24 -36.02 34.32
N LEU A 379 -20.87 -36.36 35.55
CA LEU A 379 -20.49 -35.38 36.57
C LEU A 379 -19.05 -34.93 36.36
N ILE A 380 -18.86 -33.62 36.17
CA ILE A 380 -17.58 -32.93 36.21
C ILE A 380 -17.46 -32.26 37.58
N PRO A 381 -16.54 -32.69 38.45
CA PRO A 381 -16.38 -32.09 39.76
C PRO A 381 -15.82 -30.66 39.67
N ALA A 382 -16.17 -29.82 40.64
CA ALA A 382 -15.63 -28.48 40.80
C ALA A 382 -14.09 -28.48 40.80
N ASN A 383 -13.51 -27.50 40.13
CA ASN A 383 -12.06 -27.25 40.02
C ASN A 383 -11.25 -28.38 39.37
N VAL A 384 -11.90 -29.33 38.69
CA VAL A 384 -11.21 -30.37 37.90
C VAL A 384 -10.93 -29.87 36.49
N SER A 385 -9.72 -30.13 36.01
CA SER A 385 -9.34 -29.80 34.64
C SER A 385 -9.97 -30.76 33.63
N VAL A 386 -10.61 -30.18 32.61
CA VAL A 386 -11.20 -30.88 31.47
C VAL A 386 -10.47 -30.43 30.22
N THR A 387 -9.80 -31.37 29.57
CA THR A 387 -9.05 -31.13 28.33
C THR A 387 -9.89 -31.52 27.12
N VAL A 388 -10.15 -30.56 26.24
CA VAL A 388 -10.72 -30.81 24.91
C VAL A 388 -9.58 -31.19 23.97
N ILE A 389 -9.63 -32.41 23.43
CA ILE A 389 -8.58 -32.93 22.52
C ILE A 389 -9.02 -32.70 21.08
N LEU A 390 -8.45 -31.66 20.46
CA LEU A 390 -8.82 -31.22 19.11
C LEU A 390 -8.42 -32.26 18.06
N SER A 391 -7.29 -32.94 18.24
CA SER A 391 -6.84 -34.00 17.33
C SER A 391 -7.87 -35.14 17.15
N LEU A 392 -8.73 -35.38 18.15
CA LEU A 392 -9.79 -36.37 18.08
C LEU A 392 -11.14 -35.73 17.73
N LEU A 393 -11.48 -34.60 18.35
CA LEU A 393 -12.71 -33.86 18.08
C LEU A 393 -12.86 -33.53 16.58
N HIS A 394 -11.79 -33.03 15.97
CA HIS A 394 -11.80 -32.59 14.57
C HIS A 394 -11.80 -33.77 13.58
N GLN A 395 -11.72 -35.01 14.07
CA GLN A 395 -11.79 -36.24 13.28
C GLN A 395 -12.96 -37.14 13.71
N GLU A 396 -13.90 -36.63 14.51
CA GLU A 396 -15.06 -37.38 14.96
C GLU A 396 -15.92 -37.81 13.76
N LYS A 397 -16.03 -39.12 13.52
CA LYS A 397 -16.78 -39.67 12.40
C LYS A 397 -18.27 -39.32 12.41
N ALA A 398 -18.84 -39.11 13.60
CA ALA A 398 -20.23 -38.68 13.72
C ALA A 398 -20.47 -37.29 13.11
N VAL A 399 -19.43 -36.46 13.02
CA VAL A 399 -19.48 -35.12 12.44
C VAL A 399 -18.96 -35.12 11.00
N TYR A 400 -17.80 -35.75 10.76
CA TYR A 400 -17.07 -35.65 9.49
C TYR A 400 -17.26 -36.87 8.57
N GLY A 401 -18.03 -37.88 8.97
CA GLY A 401 -18.26 -39.09 8.18
C GLY A 401 -17.10 -40.09 8.21
N ASP A 402 -17.20 -41.14 7.41
CA ASP A 402 -16.22 -42.23 7.40
C ASP A 402 -14.85 -41.82 6.82
N ASP A 403 -14.84 -40.83 5.93
CA ASP A 403 -13.66 -40.21 5.33
C ASP A 403 -13.05 -39.10 6.22
N ALA A 404 -13.36 -39.07 7.52
CA ALA A 404 -12.89 -38.04 8.47
C ALA A 404 -11.35 -37.93 8.55
N SER A 405 -10.60 -38.99 8.29
CA SER A 405 -9.13 -38.96 8.30
C SER A 405 -8.51 -38.51 6.97
N GLU A 406 -9.31 -38.28 5.93
CA GLU A 406 -8.82 -37.85 4.61
C GLU A 406 -8.70 -36.32 4.53
N PHE A 407 -7.71 -35.83 3.78
CA PHE A 407 -7.54 -34.40 3.50
C PHE A 407 -8.43 -33.97 2.34
N LYS A 408 -9.51 -33.26 2.64
CA LYS A 408 -10.51 -32.84 1.67
C LYS A 408 -10.89 -31.37 1.88
N PRO A 409 -10.14 -30.42 1.28
CA PRO A 409 -10.40 -28.98 1.41
C PRO A 409 -11.85 -28.59 1.11
N GLU A 410 -12.54 -29.30 0.21
CA GLU A 410 -13.94 -29.02 -0.14
C GLU A 410 -14.91 -29.10 1.04
N ARG A 411 -14.57 -29.80 2.14
CA ARG A 411 -15.34 -29.79 3.40
C ARG A 411 -15.36 -28.43 4.07
N MET A 412 -14.30 -27.65 3.86
CA MET A 412 -14.03 -26.37 4.51
C MET A 412 -14.41 -25.17 3.65
N LEU A 413 -14.94 -25.41 2.45
CA LEU A 413 -15.61 -24.38 1.65
C LEU A 413 -16.90 -23.96 2.35
N ASP A 414 -17.25 -22.69 2.20
CA ASP A 414 -18.24 -22.00 3.04
C ASP A 414 -19.56 -22.74 3.21
N GLU A 415 -20.15 -23.28 2.13
CA GLU A 415 -21.43 -24.00 2.20
C GLU A 415 -21.35 -25.26 3.08
N ASN A 416 -20.26 -26.01 2.99
CA ASN A 416 -20.07 -27.25 3.76
C ASN A 416 -19.62 -26.95 5.19
N PHE A 417 -18.72 -25.99 5.35
CA PHE A 417 -18.23 -25.56 6.64
C PHE A 417 -19.37 -25.03 7.52
N ASN A 418 -20.28 -24.25 6.95
CA ASN A 418 -21.42 -23.68 7.67
C ASN A 418 -22.48 -24.72 8.10
N LYS A 419 -22.40 -25.96 7.59
CA LYS A 419 -23.28 -27.07 8.00
C LYS A 419 -22.73 -27.86 9.19
N LEU A 420 -21.48 -27.59 9.60
CA LEU A 420 -20.87 -28.30 10.73
C LEU A 420 -21.60 -27.97 12.04
N PRO A 421 -21.73 -28.94 12.96
CA PRO A 421 -22.27 -28.68 14.29
C PRO A 421 -21.47 -27.58 15.02
N PRO A 422 -22.12 -26.79 15.89
CA PRO A 422 -21.44 -25.82 16.75
C PRO A 422 -20.25 -26.46 17.46
N ASN A 423 -19.15 -25.70 17.57
CA ASN A 423 -17.93 -26.10 18.29
C ASN A 423 -17.21 -27.35 17.74
N ALA A 424 -17.61 -27.92 16.60
CA ALA A 424 -16.93 -29.07 15.99
C ALA A 424 -15.57 -28.74 15.35
N TRP A 425 -15.29 -27.46 15.10
CA TRP A 425 -14.00 -26.96 14.61
C TRP A 425 -13.54 -25.76 15.45
N LYS A 426 -12.49 -25.97 16.25
CA LYS A 426 -12.00 -25.04 17.30
C LYS A 426 -10.44 -24.96 17.38
N PRO A 427 -9.69 -24.87 16.26
CA PRO A 427 -8.23 -24.83 16.32
C PRO A 427 -7.67 -23.55 16.97
N PHE A 428 -8.51 -22.52 17.14
CA PHE A 428 -8.15 -21.24 17.76
C PHE A 428 -8.66 -21.08 19.19
N GLY A 429 -9.15 -22.15 19.85
CA GLY A 429 -9.67 -22.07 21.21
C GLY A 429 -11.14 -21.62 21.29
N ASN A 430 -11.55 -21.11 22.46
CA ASN A 430 -12.95 -20.82 22.78
C ASN A 430 -13.16 -19.43 23.40
N GLY A 431 -14.27 -18.77 23.02
CA GLY A 431 -14.76 -17.57 23.70
C GLY A 431 -13.78 -16.41 23.73
N MET A 432 -13.80 -15.63 24.81
CA MET A 432 -12.87 -14.50 25.00
C MET A 432 -11.41 -14.94 25.11
N ARG A 433 -11.16 -16.23 25.35
CA ARG A 433 -9.81 -16.83 25.42
C ARG A 433 -9.37 -17.42 24.09
N GLY A 434 -10.15 -17.22 23.03
CA GLY A 434 -9.76 -17.56 21.67
C GLY A 434 -8.49 -16.82 21.22
N CYS A 435 -7.80 -17.38 20.23
CA CYS A 435 -6.57 -16.82 19.72
C CYS A 435 -6.81 -15.43 19.09
N ILE A 436 -6.33 -14.39 19.77
CA ILE A 436 -6.38 -13.01 19.29
C ILE A 436 -5.62 -12.81 17.96
N GLY A 437 -4.59 -13.63 17.71
CA GLY A 437 -3.77 -13.60 16.50
C GLY A 437 -4.36 -14.37 15.30
N ARG A 438 -5.59 -14.87 15.38
CA ARG A 438 -6.20 -15.71 14.31
C ARG A 438 -6.16 -15.05 12.92
N ALA A 439 -6.57 -13.79 12.83
CA ALA A 439 -6.60 -13.06 11.56
C ALA A 439 -5.17 -12.85 11.01
N PHE A 440 -4.21 -12.54 11.89
CA PHE A 440 -2.80 -12.41 11.55
C PHE A 440 -2.25 -13.70 10.95
N ALA A 441 -2.41 -14.82 11.65
CA ALA A 441 -1.90 -16.13 11.22
C ALA A 441 -2.53 -16.58 9.89
N THR A 442 -3.82 -16.31 9.70
CA THR A 442 -4.54 -16.65 8.45
C THR A 442 -4.02 -15.83 7.28
N GLN A 443 -3.86 -14.50 7.44
CA GLN A 443 -3.33 -13.63 6.40
C GLN A 443 -1.89 -14.01 6.02
N GLU A 444 -1.04 -14.23 7.02
CA GLU A 444 0.34 -14.66 6.84
C GLU A 444 0.39 -16.00 6.08
N ALA A 445 -0.37 -17.00 6.52
CA ALA A 445 -0.38 -18.33 5.89
C ALA A 445 -0.88 -18.30 4.44
N LEU A 446 -1.97 -17.56 4.17
CA LEU A 446 -2.49 -17.38 2.81
C LEU A 446 -1.46 -16.73 1.89
N LEU A 447 -0.84 -15.63 2.35
CA LEU A 447 0.17 -14.91 1.57
C LEU A 447 1.37 -15.79 1.22
N ILE A 448 1.93 -16.48 2.23
CA ILE A 448 3.12 -17.31 2.05
C ILE A 448 2.83 -18.45 1.09
N ILE A 449 1.74 -19.20 1.29
CA ILE A 449 1.43 -20.33 0.43
C ILE A 449 1.09 -19.86 -0.98
N ALA A 450 0.33 -18.77 -1.14
CA ALA A 450 0.02 -18.21 -2.46
C ALA A 450 1.30 -17.81 -3.21
N MET A 451 2.23 -17.12 -2.54
CA MET A 451 3.51 -16.75 -3.15
C MET A 451 4.37 -17.98 -3.50
N LEU A 452 4.40 -18.99 -2.65
CA LEU A 452 5.14 -20.21 -2.92
C LEU A 452 4.55 -20.99 -4.11
N LEU A 453 3.22 -21.14 -4.18
CA LEU A 453 2.54 -21.80 -5.30
C LEU A 453 2.66 -21.00 -6.62
N GLN A 454 2.70 -19.67 -6.54
CA GLN A 454 2.89 -18.81 -7.70
C GLN A 454 4.28 -18.95 -8.32
N ASN A 455 5.31 -19.17 -7.49
CA ASN A 455 6.71 -19.10 -7.91
C ASN A 455 7.39 -20.47 -8.06
N PHE A 456 6.90 -21.52 -7.38
CA PHE A 456 7.60 -22.80 -7.30
C PHE A 456 6.74 -24.02 -7.66
N VAL A 457 7.42 -25.06 -8.13
CA VAL A 457 6.95 -26.45 -8.20
C VAL A 457 7.71 -27.24 -7.15
N PHE A 458 7.04 -28.16 -6.47
CA PHE A 458 7.58 -28.86 -5.30
C PHE A 458 7.67 -30.36 -5.52
N GLU A 459 8.69 -30.97 -4.91
CA GLU A 459 8.88 -32.42 -4.84
C GLU A 459 9.27 -32.81 -3.40
N MET A 460 8.83 -33.98 -2.92
CA MET A 460 9.33 -34.53 -1.66
C MET A 460 10.77 -34.97 -1.82
N ALA A 461 11.66 -34.54 -0.92
CA ALA A 461 13.06 -34.98 -0.97
C ALA A 461 13.20 -36.49 -0.72
N ASP A 462 12.27 -37.06 0.06
CA ASP A 462 12.06 -38.49 0.21
C ASP A 462 10.59 -38.82 -0.12
N PRO A 463 10.29 -39.42 -1.28
CA PRO A 463 8.93 -39.80 -1.67
C PRO A 463 8.26 -40.81 -0.72
N THR A 464 9.05 -41.52 0.09
CA THR A 464 8.57 -42.53 1.06
C THR A 464 8.33 -41.95 2.45
N TYR A 465 8.60 -40.66 2.65
CA TYR A 465 8.37 -39.98 3.91
C TYR A 465 6.91 -40.11 4.35
N GLU A 466 6.73 -40.53 5.59
CA GLU A 466 5.44 -40.57 6.28
C GLU A 466 5.48 -39.59 7.45
N LEU A 467 4.33 -38.98 7.76
CA LEU A 467 4.28 -37.91 8.76
C LEU A 467 4.83 -38.40 10.09
N GLN A 468 5.92 -37.78 10.53
CA GLN A 468 6.44 -37.89 11.88
C GLN A 468 6.13 -36.59 12.59
N ILE A 469 5.60 -36.67 13.81
CA ILE A 469 5.19 -35.50 14.58
C ILE A 469 6.24 -35.27 15.65
N ARG A 470 6.82 -34.07 15.64
CA ARG A 470 7.59 -33.55 16.77
C ARG A 470 6.65 -32.84 17.72
N GLU A 471 6.69 -33.27 18.98
CA GLU A 471 5.84 -32.75 20.05
C GLU A 471 6.65 -31.82 20.97
N THR A 472 6.17 -30.59 21.15
CA THR A 472 6.68 -29.59 22.09
C THR A 472 5.50 -29.05 22.91
N LEU A 473 5.41 -27.74 23.15
CA LEU A 473 4.14 -27.12 23.55
C LEU A 473 3.08 -27.25 22.43
N THR A 474 3.53 -27.36 21.18
CA THR A 474 2.71 -27.52 19.98
C THR A 474 3.19 -28.73 19.17
N ILE A 475 2.54 -29.04 18.04
CA ILE A 475 2.94 -30.14 17.16
C ILE A 475 3.38 -29.64 15.78
N LYS A 476 4.38 -30.27 15.17
CA LYS A 476 4.81 -29.97 13.79
C LYS A 476 5.43 -31.17 13.09
N PRO A 477 5.51 -31.19 11.75
CA PRO A 477 6.22 -32.23 11.03
C PRO A 477 7.71 -32.28 11.38
N GLU A 478 8.19 -33.46 11.74
CA GLU A 478 9.59 -33.75 12.00
C GLU A 478 10.31 -34.19 10.71
N ASN A 479 11.47 -33.61 10.42
CA ASN A 479 12.32 -33.95 9.27
C ASN A 479 11.59 -33.91 7.91
N PHE A 480 10.52 -33.11 7.78
CA PHE A 480 9.80 -32.93 6.53
C PHE A 480 10.61 -32.03 5.59
N LYS A 481 11.06 -32.61 4.47
CA LYS A 481 11.99 -31.97 3.54
C LYS A 481 11.46 -31.98 2.11
N LEU A 482 11.61 -30.86 1.42
CA LEU A 482 11.18 -30.67 0.03
C LEU A 482 12.32 -30.20 -0.86
N LYS A 483 12.14 -30.35 -2.16
CA LYS A 483 12.86 -29.61 -3.21
C LYS A 483 11.91 -28.62 -3.85
N ALA A 484 12.41 -27.45 -4.24
CA ALA A 484 11.62 -26.40 -4.87
C ALA A 484 12.30 -25.93 -6.16
N LYS A 485 11.57 -25.99 -7.27
CA LYS A 485 12.01 -25.54 -8.59
C LYS A 485 11.23 -24.31 -9.03
N LEU A 486 11.89 -23.30 -9.58
CA LEU A 486 11.20 -22.13 -10.14
C LEU A 486 10.25 -22.54 -11.27
N ARG A 487 8.97 -22.19 -11.12
CA ARG A 487 7.90 -22.63 -12.01
C ARG A 487 8.01 -22.06 -13.42
N ARG A 488 8.43 -20.80 -13.53
CA ARG A 488 8.56 -20.07 -14.81
C ARG A 488 9.94 -20.25 -15.48
N GLY A 489 10.80 -21.11 -14.95
CA GLY A 489 12.22 -21.13 -15.30
C GLY A 489 12.98 -19.92 -14.74
N GLY A 490 14.23 -19.74 -15.17
CA GLY A 490 15.08 -18.64 -14.70
C GLY A 490 15.89 -18.96 -13.44
N ASN A 491 16.59 -17.95 -12.93
CA ASN A 491 17.41 -18.03 -11.72
C ASN A 491 16.95 -17.00 -10.67
N ALA A 492 17.56 -17.02 -9.48
CA ALA A 492 17.19 -16.14 -8.37
C ALA A 492 17.20 -14.63 -8.72
N THR A 493 18.04 -14.21 -9.67
CA THR A 493 18.14 -12.81 -10.13
C THR A 493 16.94 -12.39 -10.96
N ASP A 494 16.40 -13.32 -11.75
CA ASP A 494 15.19 -13.09 -12.56
C ASP A 494 13.99 -12.92 -11.62
N LEU A 495 13.84 -13.83 -10.65
CA LEU A 495 12.83 -13.72 -9.60
C LEU A 495 12.97 -12.42 -8.80
N GLN A 496 14.20 -12.02 -8.44
CA GLN A 496 14.43 -10.75 -7.74
C GLN A 496 13.94 -9.55 -8.56
N SER A 497 14.20 -9.55 -9.86
CA SER A 497 13.77 -8.49 -10.77
C SER A 497 12.25 -8.45 -10.93
N GLU A 498 11.57 -9.60 -10.99
CA GLU A 498 10.10 -9.69 -11.03
C GLU A 498 9.47 -9.16 -9.72
N LEU A 499 10.03 -9.57 -8.57
CA LEU A 499 9.57 -9.13 -7.25
C LEU A 499 9.79 -7.62 -7.02
N GLN A 500 10.80 -7.00 -7.66
CA GLN A 500 11.15 -5.57 -7.53
C GLN A 500 10.52 -4.66 -8.60
N SER A 501 10.40 -5.12 -9.86
CA SER A 501 9.84 -4.34 -11.00
C SER A 501 8.37 -3.98 -10.82
N SER A 502 7.71 -4.67 -9.91
CA SER A 502 6.33 -4.42 -9.49
C SER A 502 6.16 -3.17 -8.61
N GLY A 503 7.25 -2.48 -8.24
CA GLY A 503 7.23 -1.27 -7.43
C GLY A 503 6.88 0.03 -8.16
N THR A 504 6.66 0.02 -9.49
CA THR A 504 6.54 1.26 -10.29
C THR A 504 5.20 1.45 -11.01
N LYS A 505 4.19 0.60 -10.78
CA LYS A 505 2.81 0.79 -11.28
C LYS A 505 1.75 0.41 -10.26
N THR A 506 1.75 1.06 -9.11
CA THR A 506 0.56 1.17 -8.24
C THR A 506 0.47 2.62 -7.81
N LYS A 507 -0.55 3.34 -8.31
CA LYS A 507 -0.98 4.59 -7.71
C LYS A 507 -1.19 4.33 -6.22
N GLY A 508 -0.44 5.03 -5.39
CA GLY A 508 -0.47 4.84 -3.94
C GLY A 508 -1.87 5.07 -3.40
N VAL A 509 -2.49 4.02 -2.88
CA VAL A 509 -3.49 4.15 -1.83
C VAL A 509 -2.68 4.20 -0.53
N ARG A 510 -2.31 5.41 -0.12
CA ARG A 510 -1.90 5.68 1.25
C ARG A 510 -3.18 5.85 2.07
N THR A 511 -3.34 5.01 3.08
CA THR A 511 -4.30 5.19 4.17
C THR A 511 -3.79 6.28 5.11
N ASP A 512 -3.89 7.54 4.68
CA ASP A 512 -3.71 8.68 5.59
C ASP A 512 -4.99 8.82 6.44
N SER A 513 -5.06 8.03 7.51
CA SER A 513 -6.08 8.16 8.56
C SER A 513 -5.57 9.10 9.66
N ALA A 514 -5.55 10.39 9.35
CA ALA A 514 -5.55 11.45 10.35
C ALA A 514 -6.42 12.61 9.83
N VAL A 515 -7.73 12.36 9.72
CA VAL A 515 -8.69 13.45 9.52
C VAL A 515 -8.94 14.11 10.87
N SER A 516 -8.40 15.32 11.01
CA SER A 516 -8.66 16.23 12.13
C SER A 516 -10.16 16.36 12.39
N ILE A 517 -10.58 15.88 13.56
CA ILE A 517 -11.94 15.93 14.08
C ILE A 517 -12.24 17.36 14.54
N THR A 518 -12.46 18.29 13.63
CA THR A 518 -13.13 19.58 13.92
C THR A 518 -13.55 20.27 12.63
N SER A 519 -14.69 19.91 12.04
CA SER A 519 -15.44 20.83 11.14
C SER A 519 -16.84 20.37 10.71
N ALA A 520 -17.47 19.37 11.34
CA ALA A 520 -18.83 18.93 10.94
C ALA A 520 -19.99 19.69 11.60
N GLN A 521 -19.78 20.89 12.17
CA GLN A 521 -20.85 21.67 12.82
C GLN A 521 -21.34 22.90 12.03
N ALA A 522 -20.78 23.19 10.86
CA ALA A 522 -21.09 24.40 10.09
C ALA A 522 -21.80 24.10 8.76
N ASP A 523 -23.02 23.56 8.81
CA ASP A 523 -24.06 23.77 7.77
C ASP A 523 -25.40 23.12 8.18
N LYS A 524 -26.00 23.61 9.29
CA LYS A 524 -27.27 23.08 9.83
C LYS A 524 -28.54 23.61 9.15
N LYS A 525 -28.43 24.47 8.12
CA LYS A 525 -29.58 25.26 7.68
C LYS A 525 -30.58 24.54 6.76
N ASN A 526 -30.28 23.36 6.20
CA ASN A 526 -31.18 22.67 5.25
C ASN A 526 -31.14 21.11 5.26
N LYS A 527 -30.59 20.46 6.30
CA LYS A 527 -30.45 18.98 6.37
C LYS A 527 -31.30 18.37 7.49
N LYS A 528 -31.87 17.18 7.25
CA LYS A 528 -32.68 16.43 8.23
C LYS A 528 -31.80 15.63 9.20
N PRO A 529 -32.20 15.44 10.46
CA PRO A 529 -31.38 14.75 11.44
C PRO A 529 -31.49 13.22 11.33
N LEU A 530 -30.45 12.49 11.72
CA LEU A 530 -30.49 11.04 11.98
C LEU A 530 -29.58 10.67 13.16
N THR A 531 -29.82 9.51 13.78
CA THR A 531 -28.94 8.93 14.83
C THR A 531 -28.25 7.67 14.31
N ILE A 532 -26.95 7.56 14.55
CA ILE A 532 -26.15 6.36 14.24
C ILE A 532 -25.63 5.77 15.55
N LEU A 533 -25.92 4.49 15.78
CA LEU A 533 -25.41 3.74 16.93
C LEU A 533 -24.46 2.65 16.48
N PHE A 534 -23.42 2.37 17.26
CA PHE A 534 -22.46 1.31 16.93
C PHE A 534 -22.09 0.41 18.11
N GLY A 535 -21.96 -0.89 17.83
CA GLY A 535 -21.42 -1.91 18.73
C GLY A 535 -20.13 -2.49 18.14
N SER A 536 -18.98 -2.25 18.79
CA SER A 536 -17.65 -2.52 18.24
C SER A 536 -16.58 -2.75 19.32
N ASN A 537 -15.94 -3.93 19.33
CA ASN A 537 -14.74 -4.18 20.14
C ASN A 537 -13.45 -3.89 19.35
N SER A 538 -13.44 -4.21 18.06
CA SER A 538 -12.27 -4.04 17.16
C SER A 538 -12.18 -2.67 16.49
N GLY A 539 -13.11 -1.75 16.77
CA GLY A 539 -13.20 -0.43 16.11
C GLY A 539 -13.84 -0.44 14.71
N THR A 540 -14.21 -1.60 14.17
CA THR A 540 -14.74 -1.74 12.80
C THR A 540 -16.10 -1.06 12.62
N CYS A 541 -17.11 -1.39 13.43
CA CYS A 541 -18.45 -0.76 13.30
C CYS A 541 -18.41 0.73 13.66
N GLU A 542 -17.47 1.13 14.52
CA GLU A 542 -17.23 2.54 14.86
C GLU A 542 -16.73 3.31 13.63
N ALA A 543 -15.71 2.80 12.92
CA ALA A 543 -15.22 3.41 11.69
C ALA A 543 -16.30 3.49 10.60
N LEU A 544 -17.08 2.41 10.44
CA LEU A 544 -18.22 2.37 9.52
C LEU A 544 -19.30 3.40 9.89
N ALA A 545 -19.57 3.62 11.18
CA ALA A 545 -20.52 4.63 11.65
C ALA A 545 -20.09 6.06 11.30
N TYR A 546 -18.80 6.38 11.45
CA TYR A 546 -18.26 7.68 11.04
C TYR A 546 -18.28 7.86 9.52
N ARG A 547 -18.01 6.79 8.75
CA ARG A 547 -18.13 6.83 7.30
C ARG A 547 -19.57 7.08 6.87
N LEU A 548 -20.52 6.35 7.45
CA LEU A 548 -21.96 6.52 7.21
C LEU A 548 -22.41 7.95 7.54
N ALA A 549 -21.92 8.55 8.62
CA ALA A 549 -22.24 9.93 8.98
C ALA A 549 -21.78 10.95 7.93
N SER A 550 -20.61 10.70 7.33
CA SER A 550 -20.09 11.51 6.23
C SER A 550 -20.96 11.35 4.99
N ASP A 551 -21.35 10.12 4.65
CA ASP A 551 -22.14 9.82 3.45
C ASP A 551 -23.59 10.31 3.57
N ALA A 552 -24.19 10.25 4.77
CA ALA A 552 -25.52 10.80 5.07
C ALA A 552 -25.67 12.29 4.70
N ALA A 553 -24.58 13.07 4.80
CA ALA A 553 -24.53 14.48 4.43
C ALA A 553 -24.92 14.74 2.96
N LEU A 554 -24.77 13.72 2.12
CA LEU A 554 -24.88 13.74 0.67
C LEU A 554 -26.31 13.38 0.22
N HIS A 555 -27.04 12.72 1.11
CA HIS A 555 -28.46 12.36 0.94
C HIS A 555 -29.40 13.34 1.67
N GLY A 556 -28.91 14.51 2.07
CA GLY A 556 -29.71 15.55 2.73
C GLY A 556 -29.93 15.33 4.23
N PHE A 557 -29.22 14.38 4.83
CA PHE A 557 -29.25 14.12 6.27
C PHE A 557 -28.00 14.63 6.98
N TYR A 558 -28.01 14.70 8.31
CA TYR A 558 -26.80 14.87 9.12
C TYR A 558 -26.92 13.98 10.36
N ALA A 559 -25.81 13.35 10.75
CA ALA A 559 -25.77 12.58 11.99
C ALA A 559 -25.85 13.55 13.18
N ARG A 560 -27.02 13.65 13.80
CA ARG A 560 -27.24 14.42 15.03
C ARG A 560 -26.48 13.80 16.19
N ARG A 561 -26.41 12.47 16.22
CA ARG A 561 -25.72 11.69 17.23
C ARG A 561 -25.03 10.49 16.58
N ILE A 562 -23.76 10.30 16.90
CA ILE A 562 -23.00 9.07 16.66
C ILE A 562 -22.55 8.61 18.04
N ALA A 563 -22.97 7.41 18.47
CA ALA A 563 -22.67 6.96 19.83
C ALA A 563 -22.57 5.43 19.93
N PRO A 564 -21.83 4.91 20.93
CA PRO A 564 -21.93 3.51 21.30
C PRO A 564 -23.35 3.14 21.70
N MET A 565 -23.76 1.89 21.46
CA MET A 565 -25.13 1.44 21.71
C MET A 565 -25.56 1.59 23.18
N ASN A 566 -24.70 1.32 24.15
CA ASN A 566 -25.01 1.50 25.59
C ASN A 566 -25.46 2.93 25.93
N ALA A 567 -25.01 3.94 25.19
CA ALA A 567 -25.42 5.32 25.42
C ALA A 567 -26.89 5.61 25.01
N ALA A 568 -27.55 4.68 24.32
CA ALA A 568 -28.92 4.82 23.81
C ALA A 568 -29.98 4.10 24.66
N CYS A 569 -29.61 3.44 25.76
CA CYS A 569 -30.55 2.83 26.70
C CYS A 569 -31.60 3.85 27.17
N ASN A 570 -32.89 3.53 27.02
CA ASN A 570 -34.05 4.40 27.31
C ASN A 570 -34.08 5.75 26.55
N ASN A 571 -33.22 5.95 25.55
CA ASN A 571 -33.02 7.25 24.88
C ASN A 571 -33.01 7.12 23.34
N LEU A 572 -33.71 6.13 22.80
CA LEU A 572 -33.92 6.01 21.35
C LEU A 572 -34.85 7.12 20.86
N PRO A 573 -34.44 7.93 19.87
CA PRO A 573 -35.26 9.05 19.40
C PRO A 573 -36.46 8.56 18.57
N LYS A 574 -37.61 9.21 18.75
CA LYS A 574 -38.83 8.99 17.96
C LYS A 574 -39.00 10.01 16.81
N SER A 575 -38.17 11.05 16.79
CA SER A 575 -38.28 12.16 15.84
C SER A 575 -37.39 12.02 14.60
N GLU A 576 -36.59 10.97 14.52
CA GLU A 576 -35.58 10.77 13.46
C GLU A 576 -35.24 9.29 13.28
N PRO A 577 -34.78 8.88 12.09
CA PRO A 577 -34.37 7.50 11.85
C PRO A 577 -33.09 7.13 12.62
N VAL A 578 -33.05 5.89 13.10
CA VAL A 578 -31.92 5.30 13.83
C VAL A 578 -31.26 4.21 12.98
N ILE A 579 -29.97 4.35 12.67
CA ILE A 579 -29.19 3.32 11.98
C ILE A 579 -28.22 2.68 12.98
N ILE A 580 -28.28 1.36 13.11
CA ILE A 580 -27.50 0.61 14.10
C ILE A 580 -26.48 -0.27 13.39
N LEU A 581 -25.19 -0.08 13.66
CA LEU A 581 -24.11 -0.94 13.18
C LEU A 581 -23.63 -1.87 14.30
N ALA A 582 -23.97 -3.15 14.22
CA ALA A 582 -23.67 -4.11 15.26
C ALA A 582 -22.73 -5.21 14.77
N ALA A 583 -21.78 -5.62 15.62
CA ALA A 583 -20.96 -6.81 15.40
C ALA A 583 -21.37 -7.95 16.34
N SER A 584 -21.10 -9.20 15.93
CA SER A 584 -21.19 -10.38 16.81
C SER A 584 -19.79 -10.88 17.18
N TYR A 585 -19.52 -11.04 18.47
CA TYR A 585 -18.27 -11.61 18.99
C TYR A 585 -18.57 -12.94 19.67
N ASP A 586 -18.34 -14.05 18.96
CA ASP A 586 -18.71 -15.41 19.40
C ASP A 586 -20.15 -15.54 19.91
N GLY A 587 -21.07 -14.77 19.32
CA GLY A 587 -22.49 -14.78 19.65
C GLY A 587 -22.92 -13.88 20.80
N SER A 588 -21.97 -13.14 21.37
CA SER A 588 -22.18 -12.10 22.37
C SER A 588 -22.07 -10.71 21.76
N PRO A 589 -22.78 -9.71 22.32
CA PRO A 589 -22.65 -8.32 21.87
C PRO A 589 -21.27 -7.77 22.19
N SER A 590 -20.87 -6.70 21.50
CA SER A 590 -19.67 -5.95 21.86
C SER A 590 -19.83 -5.31 23.24
N ASP A 591 -18.72 -5.03 23.92
CA ASP A 591 -18.69 -4.52 25.31
C ASP A 591 -19.51 -3.22 25.42
N ASN A 592 -19.40 -2.35 24.40
CA ASN A 592 -20.14 -1.10 24.29
C ASN A 592 -21.59 -1.23 23.75
N ALA A 593 -22.10 -2.46 23.67
CA ALA A 593 -23.48 -2.81 23.33
C ALA A 593 -24.13 -3.82 24.31
N VAL A 594 -23.41 -4.34 25.30
CA VAL A 594 -23.93 -5.29 26.30
C VAL A 594 -25.13 -4.72 27.04
N GLU A 595 -25.00 -3.54 27.64
CA GLU A 595 -26.08 -2.91 28.43
C GLU A 595 -27.30 -2.61 27.55
N PHE A 596 -27.07 -2.18 26.31
CA PHE A 596 -28.15 -1.92 25.35
C PHE A 596 -28.90 -3.19 24.98
N PHE A 597 -28.17 -4.29 24.74
CA PHE A 597 -28.76 -5.58 24.43
C PHE A 597 -29.54 -6.16 25.62
N GLU A 598 -29.00 -6.08 26.83
CA GLU A 598 -29.70 -6.50 28.05
C GLU A 598 -30.94 -5.66 28.35
N TRP A 599 -30.85 -4.35 28.12
CA TRP A 599 -31.97 -3.44 28.25
C TRP A 599 -33.08 -3.84 27.27
N LEU A 600 -32.79 -3.99 25.97
CA LEU A 600 -33.76 -4.39 24.95
C LEU A 600 -34.50 -5.69 25.28
N ASN A 601 -33.81 -6.67 25.90
CA ASN A 601 -34.44 -7.93 26.33
C ASN A 601 -35.49 -7.75 27.45
N LYS A 602 -35.45 -6.65 28.19
CA LYS A 602 -36.34 -6.34 29.32
C LYS A 602 -37.38 -5.26 29.00
N VAL A 603 -37.36 -4.74 27.77
CA VAL A 603 -38.28 -3.68 27.33
C VAL A 603 -39.68 -4.27 27.14
N GLU A 604 -40.69 -3.62 27.71
CA GLU A 604 -42.09 -4.05 27.56
C GLU A 604 -42.55 -3.94 26.10
N PRO A 605 -43.42 -4.85 25.62
CA PRO A 605 -44.02 -4.77 24.29
C PRO A 605 -44.64 -3.39 24.02
N ASP A 606 -44.55 -2.91 22.77
CA ASP A 606 -45.05 -1.61 22.28
C ASP A 606 -44.43 -0.33 22.89
N SER A 607 -43.51 -0.43 23.84
CA SER A 607 -42.93 0.75 24.50
C SER A 607 -42.02 1.60 23.58
N LEU A 608 -41.48 1.01 22.50
CA LEU A 608 -40.68 1.70 21.49
C LEU A 608 -41.50 2.18 20.29
N LYS A 609 -42.84 2.18 20.40
CA LYS A 609 -43.73 2.70 19.35
C LYS A 609 -43.35 4.13 18.95
N GLY A 610 -43.14 4.33 17.65
CA GLY A 610 -42.71 5.60 17.05
C GLY A 610 -41.18 5.74 16.89
N VAL A 611 -40.38 4.76 17.30
CA VAL A 611 -38.96 4.69 16.89
C VAL A 611 -38.89 4.06 15.50
N SER A 612 -38.17 4.69 14.57
CA SER A 612 -37.92 4.17 13.23
C SER A 612 -36.45 3.75 13.12
N TYR A 613 -36.18 2.51 12.72
CA TYR A 613 -34.82 1.96 12.74
C TYR A 613 -34.46 1.04 11.56
N THR A 614 -33.16 0.79 11.40
CA THR A 614 -32.62 -0.34 10.63
C THR A 614 -31.26 -0.76 11.19
N VAL A 615 -30.83 -1.99 10.89
CA VAL A 615 -29.60 -2.59 11.43
C VAL A 615 -28.66 -3.00 10.29
N PHE A 616 -27.37 -2.69 10.42
CA PHE A 616 -26.30 -3.24 9.60
C PHE A 616 -25.45 -4.18 10.46
N GLY A 617 -25.43 -5.45 10.07
CA GLY A 617 -24.73 -6.49 10.82
C GLY A 617 -23.37 -6.83 10.25
N CYS A 618 -22.33 -6.69 11.07
CA CYS A 618 -20.97 -7.14 10.77
C CYS A 618 -20.74 -8.52 11.42
N GLY A 619 -20.70 -9.56 10.61
CA GLY A 619 -20.45 -10.93 11.04
C GLY A 619 -19.20 -11.49 10.39
N HIS A 620 -18.80 -12.69 10.78
CA HIS A 620 -17.69 -13.41 10.16
C HIS A 620 -18.08 -14.89 10.03
N ARG A 621 -18.20 -15.42 8.80
CA ARG A 621 -18.76 -16.77 8.56
C ARG A 621 -18.07 -17.89 9.31
N ASP A 622 -16.78 -17.72 9.60
CA ASP A 622 -16.05 -18.72 10.37
C ASP A 622 -16.63 -18.99 11.78
N TRP A 623 -17.46 -18.10 12.33
CA TRP A 623 -18.23 -18.32 13.55
C TRP A 623 -19.63 -18.85 13.21
N VAL A 624 -19.69 -20.04 12.61
CA VAL A 624 -20.90 -20.63 12.03
C VAL A 624 -22.12 -20.57 12.97
N ALA A 625 -21.95 -20.97 14.23
CA ALA A 625 -23.05 -21.03 15.20
C ALA A 625 -23.57 -19.65 15.65
N THR A 626 -22.78 -18.60 15.43
CA THR A 626 -23.02 -17.26 15.95
C THR A 626 -22.92 -16.17 14.89
N PHE A 627 -22.87 -16.57 13.61
CA PHE A 627 -22.79 -15.67 12.47
C PHE A 627 -24.00 -14.73 12.49
N GLN A 628 -23.73 -13.42 12.54
CA GLN A 628 -24.75 -12.36 12.56
C GLN A 628 -25.72 -12.42 13.76
N ARG A 629 -25.47 -13.26 14.78
CA ARG A 629 -26.41 -13.52 15.88
C ARG A 629 -26.89 -12.24 16.58
N ILE A 630 -25.98 -11.36 16.97
CA ILE A 630 -26.32 -10.14 17.72
C ILE A 630 -27.07 -9.11 16.87
N PRO A 631 -26.62 -8.76 15.64
CA PRO A 631 -27.42 -7.93 14.74
C PRO A 631 -28.83 -8.47 14.51
N ILE A 632 -28.98 -9.79 14.32
CA ILE A 632 -30.30 -10.43 14.14
C ILE A 632 -31.15 -10.26 15.40
N LEU A 633 -30.61 -10.57 16.59
CA LEU A 633 -31.37 -10.45 17.83
C LEU A 633 -31.77 -9.01 18.15
N ILE A 634 -30.89 -8.03 17.88
CA ILE A 634 -31.21 -6.61 18.08
C ILE A 634 -32.33 -6.17 17.15
N ASP A 635 -32.27 -6.59 15.89
CA ASP A 635 -33.31 -6.32 14.90
C ASP A 635 -34.65 -6.93 15.30
N ASP A 636 -34.68 -8.19 15.74
CA ASP A 636 -35.88 -8.88 16.22
C ASP A 636 -36.47 -8.26 17.50
N LEU A 637 -35.62 -7.87 18.45
CA LEU A 637 -36.05 -7.31 19.74
C LEU A 637 -36.64 -5.90 19.56
N LEU A 638 -36.09 -5.09 18.68
CA LEU A 638 -36.63 -3.76 18.37
C LEU A 638 -38.02 -3.87 17.73
N GLU A 639 -38.20 -4.80 16.79
CA GLU A 639 -39.50 -5.07 16.16
C GLU A 639 -40.54 -5.54 17.20
N LYS A 640 -40.18 -6.48 18.08
CA LYS A 640 -41.06 -6.95 19.17
C LYS A 640 -41.42 -5.86 20.19
N ALA A 641 -40.54 -4.90 20.41
CA ALA A 641 -40.79 -3.75 21.28
C ALA A 641 -41.64 -2.65 20.62
N GLY A 642 -42.08 -2.86 19.37
CA GLY A 642 -42.98 -1.97 18.63
C GLY A 642 -42.29 -0.86 17.83
N ALA A 643 -40.97 -0.94 17.62
CA ALA A 643 -40.26 -0.04 16.71
C ALA A 643 -40.50 -0.44 15.23
N ASP A 644 -40.47 0.54 14.33
CA ASP A 644 -40.77 0.35 12.91
C ASP A 644 -39.48 0.20 12.09
N ARG A 645 -39.31 -0.94 11.42
CA ARG A 645 -38.15 -1.20 10.54
C ARG A 645 -38.39 -0.52 9.19
N PHE A 646 -37.68 0.57 8.91
CA PHE A 646 -37.90 1.31 7.66
C PHE A 646 -37.13 0.73 6.47
N ALA A 647 -36.08 -0.07 6.70
CA ALA A 647 -35.26 -0.68 5.66
C ALA A 647 -34.78 -2.07 6.08
N ASP A 648 -34.66 -2.99 5.12
CA ASP A 648 -34.15 -4.34 5.37
C ASP A 648 -32.74 -4.32 5.97
N ARG A 649 -32.49 -5.27 6.88
CA ARG A 649 -31.22 -5.41 7.58
C ARG A 649 -30.07 -5.66 6.61
N GLY A 650 -29.00 -4.89 6.75
CA GLY A 650 -27.76 -5.11 6.00
C GLY A 650 -26.92 -6.24 6.61
N LEU A 651 -26.23 -6.99 5.74
CA LEU A 651 -25.38 -8.11 6.12
C LEU A 651 -24.01 -7.93 5.47
N ALA A 652 -22.96 -7.92 6.30
CA ALA A 652 -21.58 -7.95 5.84
C ALA A 652 -20.81 -9.09 6.49
N ASP A 653 -19.96 -9.74 5.69
CA ASP A 653 -19.14 -10.86 6.10
C ASP A 653 -17.66 -10.51 6.06
N ALA A 654 -17.10 -10.20 7.23
CA ALA A 654 -15.72 -9.77 7.40
C ALA A 654 -14.67 -10.80 6.93
N ALA A 655 -15.07 -12.06 6.69
CA ALA A 655 -14.17 -13.11 6.21
C ALA A 655 -13.76 -12.93 4.74
N VAL A 656 -14.67 -12.40 3.91
CA VAL A 656 -14.50 -12.38 2.44
C VAL A 656 -14.92 -11.08 1.78
N MET A 657 -15.68 -10.24 2.46
CA MET A 657 -16.17 -8.96 1.93
C MET A 657 -15.34 -7.79 2.46
N ASP A 658 -15.27 -6.74 1.65
CA ASP A 658 -14.87 -5.43 2.15
C ASP A 658 -16.07 -4.78 2.85
N LEU A 659 -15.98 -4.64 4.17
CA LEU A 659 -17.07 -4.13 4.99
C LEU A 659 -17.48 -2.70 4.63
N PHE A 660 -16.57 -1.87 4.10
CA PHE A 660 -16.90 -0.52 3.65
C PHE A 660 -17.71 -0.56 2.36
N VAL A 661 -17.35 -1.44 1.44
CA VAL A 661 -18.08 -1.62 0.17
C VAL A 661 -19.47 -2.18 0.41
N GLU A 662 -19.63 -3.17 1.31
CA GLU A 662 -20.94 -3.71 1.62
C GLU A 662 -21.84 -2.71 2.35
N LEU A 663 -21.28 -1.86 3.21
CA LEU A 663 -22.02 -0.75 3.81
C LEU A 663 -22.49 0.24 2.74
N GLU A 664 -21.61 0.63 1.82
CA GLU A 664 -21.94 1.56 0.73
C GLU A 664 -23.03 0.99 -0.18
N LYS A 665 -22.92 -0.28 -0.55
CA LYS A 665 -23.93 -0.99 -1.33
C LYS A 665 -25.28 -1.04 -0.62
N TRP A 666 -25.31 -1.49 0.63
CA TRP A 666 -26.55 -1.57 1.42
C TRP A 666 -27.19 -0.20 1.63
N THR A 667 -26.40 0.82 1.93
CA THR A 667 -26.92 2.18 2.12
C THR A 667 -27.50 2.77 0.84
N THR A 668 -26.80 2.59 -0.29
CA THR A 668 -27.22 3.07 -1.62
C THR A 668 -28.47 2.37 -2.12
N ASP A 669 -28.51 1.04 -2.03
CA ASP A 669 -29.56 0.24 -2.66
C ASP A 669 -30.82 0.11 -1.77
N VAL A 670 -30.67 0.21 -0.44
CA VAL A 670 -31.74 -0.11 0.52
C VAL A 670 -32.10 1.08 1.41
N VAL A 671 -31.11 1.66 2.11
CA VAL A 671 -31.38 2.65 3.17
C VAL A 671 -31.86 3.99 2.61
N TRP A 672 -31.12 4.60 1.69
CA TRP A 672 -31.45 5.93 1.17
C TRP A 672 -32.75 5.96 0.37
N PRO A 673 -33.07 4.97 -0.48
CA PRO A 673 -34.38 4.88 -1.14
C PRO A 673 -35.53 4.78 -0.12
N ALA A 674 -35.39 3.96 0.92
CA ALA A 674 -36.44 3.73 1.90
C ALA A 674 -36.76 4.98 2.75
N ILE A 675 -35.74 5.72 3.17
CA ILE A 675 -35.93 6.98 3.93
C ILE A 675 -36.46 8.09 3.01
N SER A 676 -36.13 8.09 1.72
CA SER A 676 -36.60 9.11 0.77
C SER A 676 -38.10 8.98 0.44
N GLN A 677 -38.63 7.75 0.41
CA GLN A 677 -40.05 7.47 0.13
C GLN A 677 -40.98 7.83 1.30
N THR A 678 -40.52 7.72 2.54
CA THR A 678 -41.29 8.01 3.76
C THR A 678 -41.36 9.51 4.09
N GLU A 679 -40.44 10.31 3.55
CA GLU A 679 -40.22 11.71 3.97
C GLU A 679 -40.40 12.77 2.86
N GLY A 680 -40.91 12.38 1.67
CA GLY A 680 -41.37 13.30 0.61
C GLY A 680 -40.28 14.08 -0.14
N GLY A 681 -39.16 13.44 -0.50
CA GLY A 681 -38.05 14.05 -1.24
C GLY A 681 -38.10 13.77 -2.75
N GLY A 682 -38.16 14.83 -3.56
CA GLY A 682 -38.31 14.76 -5.03
C GLY A 682 -37.16 14.08 -5.78
N ASP A 683 -37.55 13.43 -6.87
CA ASP A 683 -36.73 12.76 -7.87
C ASP A 683 -35.65 13.69 -8.44
N GLY A 684 -34.38 13.31 -8.31
CA GLY A 684 -33.23 14.13 -8.70
C GLY A 684 -31.89 13.72 -8.10
N GLY A 685 -31.76 12.49 -7.58
CA GLY A 685 -30.61 12.03 -6.82
C GLY A 685 -29.32 11.90 -7.63
N GLU A 686 -29.35 11.29 -8.81
CA GLU A 686 -28.12 10.96 -9.54
C GLU A 686 -27.35 12.20 -10.05
N SER A 687 -28.05 13.24 -10.51
CA SER A 687 -27.40 14.44 -11.03
C SER A 687 -26.91 15.41 -9.94
N ARG A 688 -27.38 15.28 -8.69
CA ARG A 688 -26.93 16.09 -7.54
C ARG A 688 -25.80 15.43 -6.74
N LEU A 689 -25.76 14.09 -6.68
CA LEU A 689 -24.74 13.32 -5.96
C LEU A 689 -23.31 13.66 -6.44
N ILE A 690 -23.11 13.82 -7.75
CA ILE A 690 -21.78 14.12 -8.34
C ILE A 690 -21.23 15.50 -7.87
N ASN A 691 -22.11 16.46 -7.57
CA ASN A 691 -21.70 17.81 -7.15
C ASN A 691 -21.58 17.99 -5.63
N SER A 692 -22.05 17.05 -4.81
CA SER A 692 -22.06 17.21 -3.34
C SER A 692 -21.11 16.28 -2.57
N LEU A 693 -20.67 15.14 -3.15
CA LEU A 693 -19.84 14.13 -2.45
C LEU A 693 -18.44 14.65 -2.05
N LEU A 694 -17.92 15.63 -2.77
CA LEU A 694 -16.66 16.29 -2.46
C LEU A 694 -16.77 17.74 -2.94
N LYS A 695 -16.94 18.69 -2.03
CA LYS A 695 -16.58 20.09 -2.33
C LYS A 695 -15.06 20.15 -2.39
N VAL A 696 -14.50 19.70 -3.51
CA VAL A 696 -13.14 20.09 -3.87
C VAL A 696 -13.25 21.54 -4.28
N GLU A 697 -12.93 22.44 -3.37
CA GLU A 697 -12.48 23.74 -3.82
C GLU A 697 -11.15 23.52 -4.52
N VAL A 698 -11.22 23.32 -5.84
CA VAL A 698 -10.05 23.42 -6.72
C VAL A 698 -9.71 24.90 -6.76
N SER A 699 -9.01 25.37 -5.73
CA SER A 699 -8.50 26.72 -5.71
C SER A 699 -7.33 26.78 -6.66
N GLN A 700 -7.40 27.67 -7.66
CA GLN A 700 -6.21 27.97 -8.46
C GLN A 700 -5.09 28.46 -7.54
N PRO A 701 -3.84 27.95 -7.70
CA PRO A 701 -2.69 28.41 -6.92
C PRO A 701 -2.62 29.94 -6.93
N ARG A 702 -2.40 30.58 -5.76
CA ARG A 702 -2.37 32.05 -5.64
C ARG A 702 -1.41 32.72 -6.63
N GLN A 703 -0.38 32.02 -7.10
CA GLN A 703 0.55 32.49 -8.12
C GLN A 703 -0.12 32.81 -9.47
N LEU A 704 -1.17 32.08 -9.86
CA LEU A 704 -1.96 32.41 -11.06
C LEU A 704 -2.71 33.74 -10.91
N ARG A 705 -3.06 34.14 -9.68
CA ARG A 705 -3.66 35.47 -9.43
C ARG A 705 -2.65 36.61 -9.65
N GLN A 706 -1.36 36.35 -9.45
CA GLN A 706 -0.29 37.34 -9.72
C GLN A 706 -0.13 37.59 -11.22
N TYR A 707 -0.41 36.59 -12.05
CA TYR A 707 -0.40 36.68 -13.51
C TYR A 707 -1.80 36.50 -14.07
N SER A 708 -2.68 37.49 -13.83
CA SER A 708 -4.09 37.47 -14.26
C SER A 708 -4.33 37.23 -15.75
N GLN A 709 -3.29 37.39 -16.58
CA GLN A 709 -3.30 37.14 -18.03
C GLN A 709 -3.01 35.69 -18.43
N LEU A 710 -2.56 34.83 -17.51
CA LEU A 710 -2.31 33.42 -17.81
C LEU A 710 -3.62 32.65 -17.92
N VAL A 711 -3.69 31.84 -18.95
CA VAL A 711 -4.74 30.85 -19.19
C VAL A 711 -4.16 29.46 -19.10
N GLN A 712 -5.02 28.49 -18.82
CA GLN A 712 -4.64 27.08 -18.83
C GLN A 712 -4.83 26.50 -20.23
N ALA A 713 -3.79 25.86 -20.75
CA ALA A 713 -3.79 25.20 -22.05
C ALA A 713 -3.38 23.73 -21.89
N THR A 714 -3.79 22.89 -22.85
CA THR A 714 -3.55 21.44 -22.78
C THR A 714 -2.49 21.04 -23.81
N VAL A 715 -1.47 20.29 -23.39
CA VAL A 715 -0.49 19.72 -24.30
C VAL A 715 -1.15 18.62 -25.14
N THR A 716 -1.05 18.71 -26.45
CA THR A 716 -1.62 17.74 -27.40
C THR A 716 -0.57 16.81 -27.99
N GLU A 717 0.67 17.28 -28.12
CA GLU A 717 1.76 16.52 -28.72
C GLU A 717 3.11 16.98 -28.16
N THR A 718 4.03 16.05 -27.95
CA THR A 718 5.44 16.35 -27.67
C THR A 718 6.32 15.44 -28.53
N ARG A 719 7.15 16.00 -29.42
CA ARG A 719 8.06 15.20 -30.27
C ARG A 719 9.45 15.81 -30.41
N SER A 720 10.45 14.95 -30.57
CA SER A 720 11.81 15.39 -30.93
C SER A 720 11.88 15.75 -32.41
N LEU A 721 12.50 16.88 -32.72
CA LEU A 721 12.78 17.33 -34.11
C LEU A 721 14.21 17.01 -34.54
N THR A 722 15.02 16.49 -33.62
CA THR A 722 16.41 16.12 -33.86
C THR A 722 16.58 14.62 -33.69
N THR A 723 17.44 14.02 -34.52
CA THR A 723 17.87 12.62 -34.37
C THR A 723 18.77 12.46 -33.14
N GLU A 724 18.98 11.23 -32.67
CA GLU A 724 19.85 10.94 -31.52
C GLU A 724 21.31 11.36 -31.73
N SER A 725 21.79 11.33 -32.98
CA SER A 725 23.15 11.76 -33.34
C SER A 725 23.31 13.28 -33.41
N ALA A 726 22.23 14.05 -33.29
CA ALA A 726 22.29 15.50 -33.31
C ALA A 726 22.92 16.05 -32.04
N ILE A 727 23.77 17.07 -32.20
CA ILE A 727 24.33 17.79 -31.05
C ILE A 727 23.26 18.76 -30.53
N GLY A 728 22.70 18.45 -29.37
CA GLY A 728 21.65 19.22 -28.70
C GLY A 728 20.25 18.88 -29.19
N LYS A 729 19.34 18.66 -28.25
CA LYS A 729 17.95 18.24 -28.52
C LYS A 729 17.08 19.45 -28.84
N LYS A 730 16.25 19.36 -29.88
CA LYS A 730 15.20 20.37 -30.18
C LYS A 730 13.85 19.68 -30.27
N MET A 731 12.81 20.32 -29.74
CA MET A 731 11.49 19.73 -29.55
C MET A 731 10.42 20.55 -30.27
N HIS A 732 9.37 19.84 -30.69
CA HIS A 732 8.07 20.40 -31.02
C HIS A 732 7.08 20.06 -29.91
N LEU A 733 6.25 21.03 -29.55
CA LEU A 733 5.17 20.87 -28.59
C LEU A 733 3.89 21.43 -29.20
N GLY A 734 2.85 20.60 -29.31
CA GLY A 734 1.49 20.99 -29.68
C GLY A 734 0.68 21.35 -28.43
N ILE A 735 -0.13 22.40 -28.53
CA ILE A 735 -0.87 22.99 -27.41
C ILE A 735 -2.28 23.38 -27.87
N GLN A 736 -3.29 22.77 -27.26
CA GLN A 736 -4.68 23.22 -27.37
C GLN A 736 -4.90 24.45 -26.49
N LEU A 737 -5.15 25.59 -27.11
CA LEU A 737 -5.55 26.82 -26.44
C LEU A 737 -7.06 26.77 -26.08
N PRO A 738 -7.44 27.40 -24.95
CA PRO A 738 -8.85 27.46 -24.55
C PRO A 738 -9.65 28.41 -25.45
N PRO A 739 -10.99 28.27 -25.50
CA PRO A 739 -11.86 29.14 -26.29
C PRO A 739 -11.67 30.62 -25.93
N GLY A 740 -11.63 31.49 -26.94
CA GLY A 740 -11.47 32.94 -26.78
C GLY A 740 -10.02 33.43 -26.74
N VAL A 741 -9.04 32.52 -26.72
CA VAL A 741 -7.62 32.87 -26.84
C VAL A 741 -7.20 32.76 -28.29
N SER A 742 -6.97 33.91 -28.92
CA SER A 742 -6.48 34.02 -30.29
C SER A 742 -5.04 34.52 -30.32
N TYR A 743 -4.31 34.13 -31.35
CA TYR A 743 -2.97 34.66 -31.64
C TYR A 743 -2.84 34.85 -33.16
N HIS A 744 -1.84 35.61 -33.60
CA HIS A 744 -1.48 35.72 -35.01
C HIS A 744 -0.20 34.92 -35.29
N PRO A 745 -0.02 34.38 -36.51
CA PRO A 745 1.26 33.80 -36.91
C PRO A 745 2.42 34.75 -36.58
N GLY A 746 3.44 34.22 -35.90
CA GLY A 746 4.60 34.98 -35.43
C GLY A 746 4.49 35.52 -34.00
N ASP A 747 3.32 35.54 -33.38
CA ASP A 747 3.17 35.94 -31.97
C ASP A 747 3.95 35.02 -31.02
N HIS A 748 4.10 35.47 -29.77
CA HIS A 748 4.76 34.71 -28.73
C HIS A 748 3.78 34.03 -27.78
N LEU A 749 4.20 32.90 -27.23
CA LEU A 749 3.57 32.27 -26.08
C LEU A 749 4.50 32.44 -24.86
N LEU A 750 4.00 33.11 -23.84
CA LEU A 750 4.60 33.14 -22.51
C LEU A 750 4.20 31.86 -21.78
N VAL A 751 5.16 31.15 -21.20
CA VAL A 751 4.95 29.92 -20.45
C VAL A 751 5.42 30.13 -19.01
N LEU A 752 4.58 29.80 -18.04
CA LEU A 752 4.99 29.67 -16.64
C LEU A 752 5.52 28.25 -16.41
N PRO A 753 6.83 28.06 -16.17
CA PRO A 753 7.38 26.72 -16.00
C PRO A 753 7.24 26.22 -14.56
N VAL A 754 7.71 25.00 -14.32
CA VAL A 754 7.88 24.40 -12.99
C VAL A 754 9.33 23.92 -12.86
N ASN A 755 9.94 24.06 -11.68
CA ASN A 755 11.30 23.58 -11.45
C ASN A 755 11.41 22.05 -11.64
N PRO A 756 12.55 21.55 -12.14
CA PRO A 756 12.78 20.11 -12.24
C PRO A 756 12.65 19.43 -10.86
N PRO A 757 11.94 18.29 -10.75
CA PRO A 757 11.79 17.55 -9.49
C PRO A 757 13.13 17.20 -8.83
N ARG A 758 14.17 16.99 -9.65
CA ARG A 758 15.56 16.80 -9.22
C ARG A 758 16.07 17.96 -8.35
N ASP A 759 15.87 19.19 -8.80
CA ASP A 759 16.41 20.38 -8.12
C ASP A 759 15.59 20.70 -6.86
N VAL A 760 14.27 20.47 -6.89
CA VAL A 760 13.41 20.55 -5.69
C VAL A 760 13.84 19.54 -4.63
N LYS A 761 14.08 18.28 -5.01
CA LYS A 761 14.55 17.23 -4.09
C LYS A 761 15.90 17.56 -3.46
N ARG A 762 16.81 18.21 -4.20
CA ARG A 762 18.11 18.67 -3.67
C ARG A 762 17.93 19.68 -2.55
N VAL A 763 17.05 20.68 -2.75
CA VAL A 763 16.72 21.65 -1.69
C VAL A 763 16.12 20.95 -0.48
N LEU A 764 15.08 20.12 -0.67
CA LEU A 764 14.44 19.39 0.43
C LEU A 764 15.45 18.56 1.23
N SER A 765 16.39 17.89 0.54
CA SER A 765 17.45 17.11 1.18
C SER A 765 18.43 18.00 1.96
N ARG A 766 18.82 19.16 1.41
CA ARG A 766 19.76 20.09 2.07
C ARG A 766 19.23 20.70 3.36
N PHE A 767 17.90 20.85 3.46
CA PHE A 767 17.21 21.41 4.63
C PHE A 767 16.49 20.36 5.48
N HIS A 768 16.66 19.07 5.18
CA HIS A 768 16.03 17.95 5.91
C HIS A 768 14.49 18.05 5.99
N LEU A 769 13.85 18.48 4.91
CA LEU A 769 12.40 18.63 4.82
C LEU A 769 11.79 17.46 4.04
N ALA A 770 10.69 16.89 4.55
CA ALA A 770 9.87 15.96 3.78
C ALA A 770 9.08 16.72 2.70
N TRP A 771 8.71 16.04 1.61
CA TRP A 771 8.05 16.69 0.45
C TRP A 771 6.69 17.32 0.81
N ASP A 772 5.99 16.76 1.78
CA ASP A 772 4.69 17.16 2.32
C ASP A 772 4.80 18.13 3.51
N THR A 773 6.02 18.56 3.87
CA THR A 773 6.21 19.52 4.96
C THR A 773 5.45 20.81 4.64
N VAL A 774 4.52 21.20 5.52
CA VAL A 774 3.75 22.43 5.36
C VAL A 774 4.58 23.61 5.86
N VAL A 775 4.78 24.59 4.99
CA VAL A 775 5.46 25.85 5.28
C VAL A 775 4.46 26.99 5.28
N ARG A 776 4.60 27.89 6.26
CA ARG A 776 3.86 29.15 6.35
C ARG A 776 4.87 30.26 6.59
N ALA A 777 4.90 31.23 5.69
CA ALA A 777 5.69 32.45 5.86
C ALA A 777 4.85 33.52 6.57
N SER A 778 5.43 34.18 7.56
CA SER A 778 4.87 35.35 8.26
C SER A 778 5.90 36.48 8.23
N GLY A 779 5.54 37.67 7.76
CA GLY A 779 6.49 38.78 7.61
C GLY A 779 6.04 39.89 6.65
N ASP A 780 6.98 40.76 6.29
CA ASP A 780 6.78 41.89 5.38
C ASP A 780 6.45 41.44 3.94
N GLU A 781 5.52 42.14 3.27
CA GLU A 781 5.03 41.83 1.91
C GLU A 781 6.11 42.03 0.82
N SER A 782 7.28 42.52 1.20
CA SER A 782 8.44 42.70 0.31
C SER A 782 9.04 41.37 -0.21
N VAL A 783 8.67 40.23 0.40
CA VAL A 783 9.07 38.89 -0.06
C VAL A 783 7.96 38.33 -0.98
N HIS A 784 8.30 37.98 -2.22
CA HIS A 784 7.36 37.47 -3.24
C HIS A 784 6.83 36.04 -2.97
N ILE A 785 6.32 35.80 -1.76
CA ILE A 785 5.69 34.56 -1.30
C ILE A 785 4.28 34.91 -0.83
N PRO A 786 3.31 33.99 -0.95
CA PRO A 786 2.05 34.12 -0.26
C PRO A 786 2.25 34.11 1.26
N VAL A 787 2.34 35.31 1.87
CA VAL A 787 2.39 35.47 3.32
C VAL A 787 1.07 35.00 3.94
N GLU A 788 1.13 34.47 5.15
CA GLU A 788 -0.03 33.97 5.91
C GLU A 788 -0.81 32.85 5.20
N THR A 789 -0.16 32.13 4.29
CA THR A 789 -0.73 30.98 3.59
C THR A 789 0.11 29.75 3.86
N SER A 790 -0.55 28.66 4.24
CA SER A 790 0.08 27.36 4.36
C SER A 790 0.13 26.67 2.99
N MET A 791 1.30 26.21 2.58
CA MET A 791 1.50 25.37 1.39
C MET A 791 2.59 24.34 1.64
N THR A 792 2.71 23.32 0.80
CA THR A 792 3.81 22.36 0.96
C THR A 792 5.14 22.98 0.54
N ALA A 793 6.24 22.56 1.16
CA ALA A 793 7.59 22.95 0.75
C ALA A 793 7.85 22.56 -0.71
N HIS A 794 7.28 21.43 -1.16
CA HIS A 794 7.34 21.02 -2.56
C HIS A 794 6.65 22.03 -3.48
N GLU A 795 5.44 22.49 -3.18
CA GLU A 795 4.72 23.49 -3.99
C GLU A 795 5.47 24.82 -4.04
N LEU A 796 5.95 25.31 -2.88
CA LEU A 796 6.72 26.55 -2.78
C LEU A 796 7.97 26.50 -3.69
N LEU A 797 8.75 25.42 -3.59
CA LEU A 797 10.01 25.26 -4.32
C LEU A 797 9.79 24.94 -5.81
N SER A 798 8.70 24.26 -6.16
CA SER A 798 8.41 23.90 -7.54
C SER A 798 7.98 25.12 -8.36
N SER A 799 7.21 26.01 -7.76
CA SER A 799 6.45 27.02 -8.51
C SER A 799 6.91 28.46 -8.26
N TYR A 800 7.48 28.82 -7.10
CA TYR A 800 7.66 30.24 -6.75
C TYR A 800 9.05 30.81 -7.02
N PHE A 801 10.11 30.00 -7.06
CA PHE A 801 11.50 30.48 -7.05
C PHE A 801 12.38 29.87 -8.14
N GLU A 802 13.40 30.60 -8.59
CA GLU A 802 14.44 30.05 -9.48
C GLU A 802 15.51 29.32 -8.65
N LEU A 803 15.50 27.99 -8.65
CA LEU A 803 16.46 27.20 -7.84
C LEU A 803 17.86 27.11 -8.45
N SER A 804 17.94 27.23 -9.78
CA SER A 804 19.15 26.94 -10.56
C SER A 804 19.82 28.19 -11.13
N GLN A 805 19.37 29.39 -10.75
CA GLN A 805 19.99 30.65 -11.21
C GLN A 805 21.37 30.84 -10.56
N PRO A 806 22.37 31.39 -11.27
CA PRO A 806 23.66 31.70 -10.67
C PRO A 806 23.53 32.64 -9.47
N ALA A 807 24.23 32.32 -8.37
CA ALA A 807 24.25 33.10 -7.15
C ALA A 807 24.85 34.49 -7.41
N THR A 808 24.26 35.53 -6.82
CA THR A 808 24.77 36.89 -6.96
C THR A 808 25.91 37.16 -5.97
N PRO A 809 26.74 38.20 -6.20
CA PRO A 809 27.76 38.59 -5.21
C PRO A 809 27.18 38.92 -3.84
N ARG A 810 25.91 39.34 -3.76
CA ARG A 810 25.20 39.57 -2.51
C ARG A 810 24.97 38.25 -1.77
N ASP A 811 24.46 37.23 -2.46
CA ASP A 811 24.12 35.95 -1.85
C ASP A 811 25.38 35.26 -1.32
N ILE A 812 26.48 35.32 -2.07
CA ILE A 812 27.78 34.76 -1.66
C ILE A 812 28.32 35.45 -0.40
N ARG A 813 28.14 36.77 -0.26
CA ARG A 813 28.55 37.48 0.98
C ARG A 813 27.71 37.07 2.19
N VAL A 814 26.41 36.82 1.98
CA VAL A 814 25.53 36.29 3.04
C VAL A 814 26.00 34.90 3.47
N LEU A 815 26.35 34.02 2.52
CA LEU A 815 26.93 32.72 2.82
C LEU A 815 28.28 32.82 3.56
N ALA A 816 29.16 33.73 3.14
CA ALA A 816 30.45 33.96 3.79
C ALA A 816 30.29 34.43 5.25
N ALA A 817 29.30 35.27 5.51
CA ALA A 817 28.97 35.73 6.87
C ALA A 817 28.41 34.61 7.74
N ALA A 818 27.64 33.68 7.16
CA ALA A 818 27.07 32.53 7.86
C ALA A 818 28.08 31.38 8.09
N ALA A 819 29.12 31.26 7.27
CA ALA A 819 30.09 30.17 7.34
C ALA A 819 30.81 30.10 8.71
N THR A 820 30.91 28.90 9.27
CA THR A 820 31.59 28.66 10.55
C THR A 820 33.10 28.54 10.40
N GLU A 821 33.58 28.00 9.27
CA GLU A 821 35.01 27.85 9.02
C GLU A 821 35.64 29.11 8.41
N GLN A 822 36.81 29.51 8.94
CA GLN A 822 37.56 30.65 8.42
C GLN A 822 38.02 30.44 6.96
N LYS A 823 38.32 29.19 6.59
CA LYS A 823 38.71 28.82 5.22
C LYS A 823 37.56 29.04 4.24
N THR A 824 36.36 28.54 4.56
CA THR A 824 35.13 28.74 3.78
C THR A 824 34.81 30.22 3.61
N ARG A 825 34.90 31.01 4.69
CA ARG A 825 34.65 32.47 4.66
C ARG A 825 35.59 33.21 3.70
N HIS A 826 36.88 32.89 3.72
CA HIS A 826 37.85 33.51 2.82
C HIS A 826 37.60 33.15 1.35
N LEU A 827 37.30 31.87 1.07
CA LEU A 827 37.02 31.40 -0.28
C LEU A 827 35.77 32.06 -0.87
N LEU A 828 34.66 32.09 -0.12
CA LEU A 828 33.43 32.75 -0.56
C LEU A 828 33.62 34.27 -0.75
N SER A 829 34.40 34.92 0.12
CA SER A 829 34.70 36.36 -0.03
C SER A 829 35.48 36.67 -1.32
N SER A 830 36.40 35.78 -1.71
CA SER A 830 37.12 35.87 -2.98
C SER A 830 36.20 35.63 -4.19
N LEU A 831 35.31 34.64 -4.09
CA LEU A 831 34.29 34.33 -5.12
C LEU A 831 33.29 35.48 -5.30
N ALA A 832 32.99 36.27 -4.26
CA ALA A 832 32.09 37.42 -4.34
C ALA A 832 32.73 38.68 -4.97
N THR A 833 34.02 38.63 -5.33
CA THR A 833 34.79 39.76 -5.85
C THR A 833 35.58 39.37 -7.10
N ALA A 834 36.88 39.10 -6.96
CA ALA A 834 37.81 38.92 -8.07
C ALA A 834 37.50 37.68 -8.93
N SER A 835 36.98 36.62 -8.33
CA SER A 835 36.73 35.34 -9.01
C SER A 835 35.26 35.12 -9.39
N TYR A 836 34.42 36.15 -9.33
CA TYR A 836 32.98 36.00 -9.58
C TYR A 836 32.66 35.61 -11.04
N ALA A 837 33.30 36.25 -12.00
CA ALA A 837 33.00 36.04 -13.42
C ALA A 837 33.25 34.58 -13.84
N GLU A 838 34.48 34.10 -13.66
CA GLU A 838 34.89 32.73 -14.00
C GLU A 838 34.31 31.70 -13.00
N GLY A 839 34.39 31.98 -11.69
CA GLY A 839 34.03 31.01 -10.65
C GLY A 839 32.53 30.80 -10.46
N ILE A 840 31.70 31.79 -10.77
CA ILE A 840 30.25 31.75 -10.51
C ILE A 840 29.41 31.95 -11.76
N HIS A 841 29.60 33.07 -12.47
CA HIS A 841 28.69 33.46 -13.55
C HIS A 841 28.86 32.56 -14.79
N GLU A 842 30.08 32.39 -15.29
CA GLU A 842 30.37 31.55 -16.46
C GLU A 842 30.09 30.07 -16.18
N ASN A 843 30.40 29.62 -14.95
CA ASN A 843 30.16 28.25 -14.51
C ASN A 843 28.71 27.97 -14.05
N ARG A 844 27.84 29.00 -14.07
CA ARG A 844 26.44 28.97 -13.65
C ARG A 844 26.22 28.39 -12.25
N VAL A 845 27.01 28.84 -11.29
CA VAL A 845 26.99 28.34 -9.91
C VAL A 845 25.80 28.89 -9.14
N SER A 846 24.83 28.05 -8.79
CA SER A 846 23.64 28.45 -8.02
C SER A 846 23.92 28.56 -6.52
N LEU A 847 22.99 29.21 -5.80
CA LEU A 847 23.04 29.32 -4.35
C LEU A 847 23.01 27.93 -3.67
N LEU A 848 22.20 27.01 -4.21
CA LEU A 848 22.10 25.65 -3.72
C LEU A 848 23.40 24.88 -3.92
N ASP A 849 24.08 25.06 -5.06
CA ASP A 849 25.36 24.40 -5.31
C ASP A 849 26.42 24.80 -4.27
N LEU A 850 26.49 26.09 -3.92
CA LEU A 850 27.41 26.58 -2.88
C LEU A 850 27.08 25.99 -1.50
N LEU A 851 25.80 25.83 -1.17
CA LEU A 851 25.38 25.21 0.10
C LEU A 851 25.63 23.70 0.17
N GLU A 852 25.65 23.01 -0.97
CA GLU A 852 26.04 21.60 -1.07
C GLU A 852 27.57 21.43 -1.02
N GLU A 853 28.32 22.36 -1.62
CA GLU A 853 29.80 22.37 -1.62
C GLU A 853 30.37 22.72 -0.23
N PHE A 854 29.71 23.63 0.49
CA PHE A 854 30.10 24.09 1.82
C PHE A 854 29.05 23.68 2.88
N PRO A 855 29.07 22.42 3.35
CA PRO A 855 28.07 21.91 4.30
C PRO A 855 28.19 22.54 5.69
N ASP A 856 29.31 23.20 6.00
CA ASP A 856 29.56 23.89 7.27
C ASP A 856 28.70 25.16 7.45
N ILE A 857 28.03 25.62 6.40
CA ILE A 857 27.19 26.82 6.46
C ILE A 857 25.81 26.48 7.08
N PRO A 858 25.49 26.98 8.29
CA PRO A 858 24.25 26.70 9.00
C PRO A 858 23.15 27.68 8.57
N LEU A 859 22.79 27.68 7.28
CA LEU A 859 21.77 28.58 6.75
C LEU A 859 20.36 28.05 7.06
N ALA A 860 19.50 28.88 7.65
CA ALA A 860 18.10 28.55 7.86
C ALA A 860 17.30 28.57 6.55
N PHE A 861 16.28 27.71 6.42
CA PHE A 861 15.43 27.61 5.23
C PHE A 861 14.77 28.94 4.84
N GLY A 862 14.25 29.70 5.81
CA GLY A 862 13.65 31.01 5.54
C GLY A 862 14.62 32.02 4.90
N THR A 863 15.89 32.01 5.34
CA THR A 863 16.93 32.86 4.77
C THR A 863 17.28 32.43 3.34
N PHE A 864 17.36 31.12 3.09
CA PHE A 864 17.58 30.58 1.74
C PHE A 864 16.48 31.05 0.78
N ILE A 865 15.23 30.91 1.18
CA ILE A 865 14.08 31.35 0.38
C ILE A 865 14.11 32.87 0.11
N ALA A 866 14.48 33.69 1.09
CA ALA A 866 14.57 35.14 0.93
C ALA A 866 15.69 35.61 -0.03
N LEU A 867 16.69 34.77 -0.28
CA LEU A 867 17.76 35.05 -1.25
C LEU A 867 17.38 34.64 -2.69
N LEU A 868 16.39 33.76 -2.86
CA LEU A 868 16.01 33.29 -4.18
C LEU A 868 15.14 34.31 -4.94
N PRO A 869 15.37 34.51 -6.24
CA PRO A 869 14.50 35.32 -7.07
C PRO A 869 13.25 34.53 -7.47
N SER A 870 12.16 35.25 -7.75
CA SER A 870 10.89 34.64 -8.20
C SER A 870 11.01 33.95 -9.56
N LEU A 871 10.27 32.84 -9.72
CA LEU A 871 10.17 32.08 -10.95
C LEU A 871 9.55 32.94 -12.07
N ARG A 872 10.22 33.01 -13.24
CA ARG A 872 9.83 33.91 -14.34
C ARG A 872 9.06 33.21 -15.47
N LEU A 873 8.21 33.96 -16.16
CA LEU A 873 7.64 33.53 -17.45
C LEU A 873 8.73 33.44 -18.52
N ARG A 874 8.70 32.38 -19.34
CA ARG A 874 9.58 32.23 -20.51
C ARG A 874 8.82 32.49 -21.79
N THR A 875 9.42 33.25 -22.70
CA THR A 875 8.84 33.56 -24.00
C THR A 875 9.31 32.55 -25.03
N TYR A 876 8.38 32.01 -25.82
CA TYR A 876 8.65 31.20 -27.01
C TYR A 876 7.91 31.77 -28.21
N SER A 877 8.49 31.71 -29.41
CA SER A 877 7.76 32.02 -30.65
C SER A 877 6.82 30.88 -31.00
N ILE A 878 5.59 31.22 -31.37
CA ILE A 878 4.60 30.24 -31.83
C ILE A 878 5.00 29.75 -33.22
N SER A 879 4.98 28.44 -33.41
CA SER A 879 5.39 27.75 -34.64
C SER A 879 4.27 27.18 -35.48
N SER A 880 3.04 27.63 -35.25
CA SER A 880 1.87 27.27 -36.02
C SER A 880 1.03 28.47 -36.43
N SER A 881 0.05 28.25 -37.31
CA SER A 881 -0.98 29.22 -37.70
C SER A 881 -2.36 28.79 -37.18
N PRO A 882 -3.17 29.73 -36.65
CA PRO A 882 -4.55 29.45 -36.25
C PRO A 882 -5.47 29.18 -37.46
N SER A 883 -5.09 29.62 -38.67
CA SER A 883 -5.80 29.34 -39.91
C SER A 883 -5.53 27.93 -40.43
N TRP A 884 -4.45 27.28 -39.96
CA TRP A 884 -4.14 25.89 -40.29
C TRP A 884 -4.85 24.92 -39.36
N GLU A 885 -4.77 25.19 -38.06
CA GLU A 885 -5.48 24.42 -37.03
C GLU A 885 -6.06 25.39 -35.98
N PRO A 886 -7.38 25.64 -36.00
CA PRO A 886 -8.01 26.57 -35.07
C PRO A 886 -7.81 26.16 -33.61
N ASN A 887 -7.55 27.15 -32.76
CA ASN A 887 -7.30 26.98 -31.32
C ASN A 887 -6.09 26.08 -30.97
N HIS A 888 -5.22 25.75 -31.92
CA HIS A 888 -4.03 24.94 -31.68
C HIS A 888 -2.76 25.73 -31.96
N ALA A 889 -1.96 25.94 -30.92
CA ALA A 889 -0.66 26.59 -31.01
C ALA A 889 0.45 25.55 -30.88
N SER A 890 1.56 25.74 -31.58
CA SER A 890 2.75 24.91 -31.36
C SER A 890 3.97 25.73 -30.97
N LEU A 891 4.93 25.10 -30.28
CA LEU A 891 6.23 25.68 -29.96
C LEU A 891 7.35 24.85 -30.59
N THR A 892 8.44 25.53 -30.92
CA THR A 892 9.70 24.91 -31.35
C THR A 892 10.82 25.48 -30.50
N PHE A 893 11.52 24.64 -29.75
CA PHE A 893 12.53 25.11 -28.80
C PHE A 893 13.71 24.14 -28.65
N SER A 894 14.86 24.68 -28.22
CA SER A 894 16.03 23.89 -27.85
C SER A 894 15.95 23.48 -26.37
N VAL A 895 16.29 22.23 -26.07
CA VAL A 895 16.39 21.75 -24.69
C VAL A 895 17.76 22.09 -24.14
N LEU A 896 17.78 22.85 -23.04
CA LEU A 896 19.00 23.22 -22.35
C LEU A 896 19.34 22.16 -21.29
N ASP A 897 20.24 21.25 -21.64
CA ASP A 897 20.85 20.24 -20.76
C ASP A 897 22.37 20.28 -21.02
N GLU A 898 23.08 21.03 -20.18
CA GLU A 898 24.52 21.26 -20.33
C GLU A 898 25.30 20.38 -19.35
N PRO A 899 26.44 19.77 -19.78
CA PRO A 899 27.24 18.93 -18.90
C PRO A 899 27.74 19.70 -17.66
N PRO A 900 28.06 19.00 -16.56
CA PRO A 900 28.57 19.64 -15.35
C PRO A 900 29.82 20.47 -15.65
N THR A 901 29.84 21.73 -15.22
CA THR A 901 31.06 22.53 -15.20
C THR A 901 31.96 22.04 -14.06
N PRO A 902 33.26 21.77 -14.28
CA PRO A 902 34.16 21.34 -13.20
C PRO A 902 34.18 22.37 -12.05
N PRO A 903 34.15 21.94 -10.76
CA PRO A 903 34.30 20.58 -10.25
C PRO A 903 32.95 19.95 -9.83
N ARG A 904 31.98 19.84 -10.74
CA ARG A 904 30.62 19.38 -10.39
C ARG A 904 30.30 18.00 -10.95
N SER A 905 29.37 17.30 -10.29
CA SER A 905 28.91 15.96 -10.68
C SER A 905 27.57 15.94 -11.44
N LYS A 906 26.87 17.09 -11.61
CA LYS A 906 25.50 17.14 -12.16
C LYS A 906 25.33 18.19 -13.27
N SER A 907 24.54 17.85 -14.30
CA SER A 907 24.25 18.73 -15.44
C SER A 907 23.35 19.92 -15.09
N PHE A 908 23.56 21.05 -15.77
CA PHE A 908 22.70 22.23 -15.68
C PHE A 908 21.46 22.03 -16.56
N LEU A 909 20.27 22.16 -15.95
CA LEU A 909 18.99 22.01 -16.64
C LEU A 909 18.30 23.37 -16.75
N GLY A 910 17.96 23.79 -17.97
CA GLY A 910 17.07 24.93 -18.18
C GLY A 910 15.65 24.61 -17.74
N VAL A 911 15.12 25.36 -16.77
CA VAL A 911 13.83 25.11 -16.13
C VAL A 911 12.68 24.95 -17.13
N ALA A 912 12.41 25.98 -17.96
CA ALA A 912 11.29 25.94 -18.89
C ALA A 912 11.48 24.95 -20.04
N SER A 913 12.68 24.83 -20.60
CA SER A 913 12.91 23.90 -21.71
C SER A 913 12.79 22.44 -21.29
N ASN A 914 13.22 22.09 -20.08
CA ASN A 914 13.06 20.73 -19.55
C ASN A 914 11.64 20.46 -19.08
N TYR A 915 10.95 21.46 -18.51
CA TYR A 915 9.52 21.38 -18.20
C TYR A 915 8.71 21.03 -19.45
N LEU A 916 8.89 21.78 -20.53
CA LEU A 916 8.18 21.55 -21.79
C LEU A 916 8.62 20.24 -22.48
N ALA A 917 9.91 19.89 -22.46
CA ALA A 917 10.40 18.67 -23.11
C ALA A 917 9.94 17.37 -22.43
N ASN A 918 9.63 17.43 -21.13
CA ASN A 918 9.11 16.30 -20.36
C ASN A 918 7.59 16.30 -20.24
N SER A 919 6.90 17.28 -20.83
CA SER A 919 5.44 17.31 -20.87
C SER A 919 4.90 16.22 -21.81
N THR A 920 3.79 15.62 -21.45
CA THR A 920 3.09 14.55 -22.18
C THR A 920 1.71 15.00 -22.64
N PRO A 921 1.15 14.42 -23.72
CA PRO A 921 -0.22 14.72 -24.14
C PRO A 921 -1.22 14.54 -22.99
N GLY A 922 -2.04 15.57 -22.76
CA GLY A 922 -2.97 15.67 -21.64
C GLY A 922 -2.48 16.53 -20.46
N ASP A 923 -1.19 16.88 -20.41
CA ASP A 923 -0.67 17.76 -19.37
C ASP A 923 -1.21 19.20 -19.51
N LEU A 924 -1.43 19.85 -18.38
CA LEU A 924 -1.93 21.22 -18.31
C LEU A 924 -0.77 22.18 -18.05
N ILE A 925 -0.65 23.19 -18.92
CA ILE A 925 0.37 24.24 -18.84
C ILE A 925 -0.27 25.62 -18.74
N HIS A 926 0.43 26.56 -18.11
CA HIS A 926 -0.04 27.93 -17.96
C HIS A 926 0.65 28.83 -18.97
N VAL A 927 -0.15 29.47 -19.82
CA VAL A 927 0.33 30.24 -20.95
C VAL A 927 -0.35 31.59 -21.11
N ALA A 928 0.29 32.53 -21.77
CA ALA A 928 -0.35 33.77 -22.24
C ALA A 928 0.20 34.15 -23.62
N THR A 929 -0.68 34.59 -24.50
CA THR A 929 -0.28 35.12 -25.81
C THR A 929 0.28 36.52 -25.66
N ARG A 930 1.40 36.79 -26.32
CA ARG A 930 1.99 38.13 -26.39
C ARG A 930 2.21 38.52 -27.85
N PRO A 931 1.59 39.60 -28.33
CA PRO A 931 1.73 40.02 -29.72
C PRO A 931 3.16 40.43 -30.04
N VAL A 932 3.63 40.14 -31.25
CA VAL A 932 4.89 40.69 -31.77
C VAL A 932 4.75 42.16 -32.17
N LYS A 933 5.89 42.82 -32.38
CA LYS A 933 5.91 44.15 -33.01
C LYS A 933 5.29 44.07 -34.41
N SER A 934 4.49 45.06 -34.79
CA SER A 934 3.77 45.09 -36.07
C SER A 934 4.65 44.87 -37.30
N ILE A 935 5.93 45.29 -37.25
CA ILE A 935 6.89 45.08 -38.35
C ILE A 935 7.21 43.59 -38.59
N PHE A 936 7.12 42.75 -37.55
CA PHE A 936 7.38 41.32 -37.63
C PHE A 936 6.12 40.49 -37.95
N GLN A 937 4.94 41.12 -38.10
CA GLN A 937 3.76 40.42 -38.58
C GLN A 937 3.83 40.20 -40.10
N MET A 938 3.15 39.15 -40.60
CA MET A 938 3.06 38.90 -42.03
C MET A 938 2.37 40.05 -42.79
N PRO A 939 2.63 40.21 -44.10
CA PRO A 939 1.86 41.13 -44.92
C PRO A 939 0.37 40.77 -44.90
N THR A 940 -0.49 41.78 -44.82
CA THR A 940 -1.96 41.61 -44.81
C THR A 940 -2.51 41.04 -46.13
N ASP A 941 -1.80 41.25 -47.25
CA ASP A 941 -2.15 40.73 -48.57
C ASP A 941 -1.03 39.83 -49.10
N ALA A 942 -1.17 38.52 -48.87
CA ALA A 942 -0.19 37.52 -49.27
C ALA A 942 -0.13 37.28 -50.79
N SER A 943 -1.09 37.80 -51.57
CA SER A 943 -1.09 37.70 -53.03
C SER A 943 -0.17 38.72 -53.71
N LYS A 944 0.18 39.81 -52.99
CA LYS A 944 0.94 40.93 -53.57
C LYS A 944 2.36 41.08 -53.05
N VAL A 945 2.61 40.71 -51.80
CA VAL A 945 3.88 41.02 -51.12
C VAL A 945 4.73 39.76 -50.97
N PRO A 946 5.86 39.64 -51.69
CA PRO A 946 6.77 38.52 -51.51
C PRO A 946 7.43 38.55 -50.13
N VAL A 947 7.87 37.39 -49.64
CA VAL A 947 8.52 37.29 -48.31
C VAL A 947 9.83 36.50 -48.36
N ILE A 948 10.82 36.98 -47.62
CA ILE A 948 12.10 36.30 -47.41
C ILE A 948 12.24 36.04 -45.92
N MET A 949 12.29 34.78 -45.53
CA MET A 949 12.42 34.33 -44.15
C MET A 949 13.82 33.77 -43.95
N VAL A 950 14.53 34.18 -42.90
CA VAL A 950 15.90 33.73 -42.62
C VAL A 950 16.00 33.27 -41.18
N ALA A 951 16.38 32.01 -40.98
CA ALA A 951 16.35 31.36 -39.69
C ALA A 951 17.55 30.46 -39.45
N ALA A 952 17.88 30.24 -38.18
CA ALA A 952 18.81 29.18 -37.79
C ALA A 952 18.34 28.47 -36.51
N GLY A 953 18.46 27.14 -36.49
CA GLY A 953 18.05 26.30 -35.37
C GLY A 953 16.59 26.54 -34.95
N ALA A 954 16.34 26.72 -33.65
CA ALA A 954 14.98 26.98 -33.12
C ALA A 954 14.38 28.32 -33.61
N GLY A 955 15.17 29.21 -34.21
CA GLY A 955 14.67 30.42 -34.88
C GLY A 955 13.74 30.14 -36.06
N LEU A 956 13.63 28.88 -36.52
CA LEU A 956 12.66 28.46 -37.52
C LEU A 956 11.20 28.60 -37.03
N ALA A 957 10.98 28.62 -35.71
CA ALA A 957 9.66 28.61 -35.07
C ALA A 957 8.62 29.52 -35.77
N PRO A 958 8.76 30.87 -35.79
CA PRO A 958 7.73 31.73 -36.36
C PRO A 958 7.46 31.48 -37.85
N PHE A 959 8.46 30.97 -38.59
CA PHE A 959 8.33 30.75 -40.02
C PHE A 959 7.57 29.48 -40.37
N MET A 960 7.55 28.47 -39.49
CA MET A 960 6.59 27.38 -39.64
C MET A 960 5.15 27.90 -39.59
N GLY A 961 4.85 28.83 -38.69
CA GLY A 961 3.55 29.49 -38.63
C GLY A 961 3.23 30.31 -39.88
N PHE A 962 4.21 31.04 -40.42
CA PHE A 962 4.04 31.81 -41.66
C PHE A 962 3.78 30.90 -42.87
N VAL A 963 4.52 29.81 -43.00
CA VAL A 963 4.37 28.84 -44.09
C VAL A 963 3.01 28.14 -43.99
N GLN A 964 2.58 27.73 -42.79
CA GLN A 964 1.26 27.15 -42.56
C GLN A 964 0.12 28.13 -42.91
N GLU A 965 0.24 29.40 -42.52
CA GLU A 965 -0.75 30.42 -42.85
C GLU A 965 -0.88 30.61 -44.37
N ARG A 966 0.26 30.70 -45.07
CA ARG A 966 0.27 30.80 -46.54
C ARG A 966 -0.34 29.57 -47.20
N ALA A 967 0.01 28.38 -46.73
CA ALA A 967 -0.55 27.13 -47.23
C ALA A 967 -2.06 27.03 -46.99
N SER A 968 -2.57 27.56 -45.86
CA SER A 968 -4.02 27.66 -45.61
C SER A 968 -4.70 28.61 -46.59
N GLN A 969 -4.11 29.78 -46.84
CA GLN A 969 -4.63 30.75 -47.83
C GLN A 969 -4.65 30.17 -49.25
N GLN A 970 -3.63 29.40 -49.63
CA GLN A 970 -3.58 28.70 -50.91
C GLN A 970 -4.67 27.63 -51.03
N ARG A 971 -4.90 26.84 -49.97
CA ARG A 971 -6.00 25.85 -49.91
C ARG A 971 -7.37 26.51 -50.06
N ASN A 972 -7.50 27.76 -49.61
CA ASN A 972 -8.70 28.58 -49.77
C ASN A 972 -8.78 29.33 -51.11
N GLY A 973 -7.90 29.01 -52.07
CA GLY A 973 -7.94 29.55 -53.44
C GLY A 973 -7.20 30.88 -53.64
N THR A 974 -6.39 31.33 -52.68
CA THR A 974 -5.57 32.55 -52.83
C THR A 974 -4.33 32.26 -53.67
N GLU A 975 -4.11 33.04 -54.74
CA GLU A 975 -2.84 33.03 -55.46
C GLU A 975 -1.76 33.72 -54.63
N LEU A 976 -0.67 33.01 -54.32
CA LEU A 976 0.36 33.50 -53.39
C LEU A 976 1.48 34.24 -54.12
N ALA A 977 1.90 35.40 -53.59
CA ALA A 977 3.16 36.02 -53.98
C ALA A 977 4.34 35.10 -53.60
N PRO A 978 5.46 35.09 -54.35
CA PRO A 978 6.59 34.22 -54.08
C PRO A 978 7.18 34.36 -52.66
N ALA A 979 7.61 33.25 -52.06
CA ALA A 979 8.24 33.22 -50.74
C ALA A 979 9.49 32.36 -50.73
N ALA A 980 10.54 32.78 -50.01
CA ALA A 980 11.75 31.99 -49.79
C ALA A 980 12.08 31.88 -48.30
N LEU A 981 12.42 30.67 -47.86
CA LEU A 981 12.92 30.36 -46.53
C LEU A 981 14.37 29.93 -46.60
N PHE A 982 15.26 30.68 -45.96
CA PHE A 982 16.66 30.35 -45.76
C PHE A 982 16.82 29.77 -44.34
N PHE A 983 17.04 28.47 -44.22
CA PHE A 983 17.18 27.77 -42.95
C PHE A 983 18.59 27.20 -42.71
N GLY A 984 19.20 27.56 -41.58
CA GLY A 984 20.52 27.08 -41.18
C GLY A 984 20.50 26.11 -39.99
N CYS A 985 21.22 25.00 -40.10
CA CYS A 985 21.43 24.05 -39.01
C CYS A 985 22.87 23.48 -39.04
N ARG A 986 23.18 22.48 -38.19
CA ARG A 986 24.53 21.88 -38.15
C ARG A 986 24.68 20.85 -39.26
N SER A 987 23.67 20.02 -39.46
CA SER A 987 23.68 18.86 -40.36
C SER A 987 22.24 18.44 -40.67
N SER A 988 22.07 17.45 -41.55
CA SER A 988 20.79 16.78 -41.77
C SER A 988 20.15 16.23 -40.49
N HIS A 989 20.95 15.87 -39.47
CA HIS A 989 20.48 15.35 -38.18
C HIS A 989 19.69 16.35 -37.33
N ASP A 990 19.84 17.66 -37.59
CA ASP A 990 19.12 18.73 -36.90
C ASP A 990 18.41 19.70 -37.87
N ASP A 991 18.07 19.20 -39.06
CA ASP A 991 17.20 19.86 -40.04
C ASP A 991 15.72 19.69 -39.64
N LEU A 992 15.23 20.69 -38.92
CA LEU A 992 13.92 20.67 -38.26
C LEU A 992 12.78 20.70 -39.28
N TYR A 993 11.74 19.89 -39.06
CA TYR A 993 10.55 19.82 -39.93
C TYR A 993 10.86 19.50 -41.39
N HIS A 994 11.93 18.73 -41.66
CA HIS A 994 12.39 18.45 -43.02
C HIS A 994 11.27 17.98 -43.95
N HIS A 995 10.51 16.97 -43.53
CA HIS A 995 9.41 16.40 -44.32
C HIS A 995 8.27 17.40 -44.52
N GLU A 996 7.88 18.14 -43.49
CA GLU A 996 6.81 19.13 -43.57
C GLU A 996 7.19 20.29 -44.50
N LEU A 997 8.43 20.77 -44.41
CA LEU A 997 8.95 21.82 -45.29
C LEU A 997 8.99 21.38 -46.76
N ASP A 998 9.38 20.13 -47.04
CA ASP A 998 9.38 19.59 -48.40
C ASP A 998 7.94 19.52 -48.95
N CYS A 999 6.97 19.08 -48.14
CA CYS A 999 5.55 19.09 -48.53
C CYS A 999 5.03 20.51 -48.84
N PHE A 1000 5.45 21.51 -48.06
CA PHE A 1000 5.09 22.91 -48.32
C PHE A 1000 5.77 23.47 -49.57
N GLU A 1001 7.00 23.06 -49.85
CA GLU A 1001 7.72 23.43 -51.08
C GLU A 1001 7.05 22.83 -52.32
N ASP A 1002 6.72 21.55 -52.29
CA ASP A 1002 6.01 20.85 -53.37
C ASP A 1002 4.62 21.47 -53.65
N SER A 1003 3.95 21.97 -52.62
CA SER A 1003 2.68 22.69 -52.78
C SER A 1003 2.83 24.10 -53.37
N GLY A 1004 4.05 24.65 -53.43
CA GLY A 1004 4.32 26.00 -53.89
C GLY A 1004 4.11 27.10 -52.84
N ALA A 1005 3.90 26.74 -51.57
CA ALA A 1005 3.70 27.71 -50.49
C ALA A 1005 4.96 28.53 -50.16
N VAL A 1006 6.14 27.91 -50.33
CA VAL A 1006 7.48 28.48 -50.04
C VAL A 1006 8.57 27.77 -50.85
N GLN A 1007 9.67 28.45 -51.18
CA GLN A 1007 10.90 27.83 -51.67
C GLN A 1007 11.94 27.73 -50.54
N VAL A 1008 12.57 26.58 -50.33
CA VAL A 1008 13.43 26.33 -49.15
C VAL A 1008 14.90 26.21 -49.56
N PHE A 1009 15.76 26.99 -48.89
CA PHE A 1009 17.20 26.98 -49.03
C PHE A 1009 17.85 26.60 -47.71
N ARG A 1010 18.68 25.55 -47.71
CA ARG A 1010 19.29 24.96 -46.51
C ARG A 1010 20.78 25.25 -46.43
N ALA A 1011 21.28 25.54 -45.22
CA ALA A 1011 22.70 25.72 -44.93
C ALA A 1011 23.16 24.81 -43.78
N TYR A 1012 24.04 23.85 -44.08
CA TYR A 1012 24.62 22.94 -43.08
C TYR A 1012 26.02 23.40 -42.70
N SER A 1013 26.19 23.81 -41.43
CA SER A 1013 27.46 24.37 -40.96
C SER A 1013 28.55 23.32 -40.68
N ARG A 1014 28.19 22.04 -40.52
CA ARG A 1014 29.12 20.95 -40.16
C ARG A 1014 29.11 19.75 -41.11
N GLU A 1015 28.14 19.67 -42.02
CA GLU A 1015 28.00 18.61 -43.01
C GLU A 1015 28.20 19.16 -44.43
N ASP A 1016 28.84 18.39 -45.31
CA ASP A 1016 28.87 18.71 -46.73
C ASP A 1016 27.59 18.21 -47.40
N ALA A 1017 26.86 19.11 -48.04
CA ALA A 1017 25.56 18.81 -48.65
C ALA A 1017 25.65 18.03 -49.97
N GLY A 1018 26.86 17.87 -50.53
CA GLY A 1018 27.06 17.20 -51.82
C GLY A 1018 26.30 17.90 -52.95
N SER A 1019 25.62 17.12 -53.79
CA SER A 1019 24.83 17.62 -54.94
C SER A 1019 23.36 17.89 -54.64
N LYS A 1020 22.95 17.99 -53.36
CA LYS A 1020 21.55 18.26 -53.01
C LYS A 1020 21.12 19.65 -53.51
N PRO A 1021 20.00 19.77 -54.24
CA PRO A 1021 19.50 21.06 -54.72
C PRO A 1021 19.18 21.98 -53.53
N ASN A 1022 19.41 23.28 -53.71
CA ASN A 1022 19.14 24.34 -52.72
C ASN A 1022 19.75 24.10 -51.32
N THR A 1023 20.75 23.22 -51.19
CA THR A 1023 21.42 22.90 -49.92
C THR A 1023 22.91 23.15 -50.05
N ARG A 1024 23.51 23.88 -49.11
CA ARG A 1024 24.94 24.23 -49.15
C ARG A 1024 25.62 24.03 -47.81
N LYS A 1025 26.95 23.81 -47.86
CA LYS A 1025 27.82 23.86 -46.69
C LYS A 1025 28.11 25.32 -46.31
N GLY A 1026 28.05 25.64 -45.02
CA GLY A 1026 28.35 26.96 -44.48
C GLY A 1026 27.28 27.49 -43.54
N TYR A 1027 27.39 28.75 -43.14
CA TYR A 1027 26.35 29.42 -42.35
C TYR A 1027 25.29 30.04 -43.27
N ILE A 1028 24.14 30.41 -42.68
CA ILE A 1028 22.99 30.83 -43.47
C ILE A 1028 23.22 32.13 -44.26
N GLN A 1029 24.05 33.04 -43.76
CA GLN A 1029 24.47 34.24 -44.49
C GLN A 1029 25.30 33.92 -45.74
N ASP A 1030 26.04 32.81 -45.74
CA ASP A 1030 26.85 32.37 -46.89
C ASP A 1030 25.92 31.81 -47.97
N ALA A 1031 24.92 31.02 -47.59
CA ALA A 1031 23.89 30.52 -48.50
C ALA A 1031 23.07 31.67 -49.10
N LEU A 1032 22.72 32.69 -48.30
CA LEU A 1032 22.01 33.88 -48.77
C LEU A 1032 22.80 34.64 -49.86
N LEU A 1033 24.12 34.78 -49.68
CA LEU A 1033 25.01 35.42 -50.68
C LEU A 1033 25.20 34.56 -51.93
N ALA A 1034 25.28 33.24 -51.78
CA ALA A 1034 25.42 32.31 -52.90
C ALA A 1034 24.15 32.30 -53.78
N GLU A 1035 22.97 32.34 -53.15
CA GLU A 1035 21.66 32.38 -53.82
C GLU A 1035 21.19 33.81 -54.10
N LYS A 1036 22.14 34.73 -54.34
CA LYS A 1036 21.85 36.16 -54.58
C LYS A 1036 20.79 36.40 -55.65
N GLN A 1037 20.71 35.58 -56.70
CA GLN A 1037 19.72 35.78 -57.77
C GLN A 1037 18.29 35.55 -57.27
N ALA A 1038 18.07 34.53 -56.43
CA ALA A 1038 16.77 34.29 -55.81
C ALA A 1038 16.39 35.46 -54.89
N PHE A 1039 17.34 35.92 -54.06
CA PHE A 1039 17.15 37.09 -53.19
C PHE A 1039 16.79 38.35 -53.99
N LEU A 1040 17.59 38.69 -55.02
CA LEU A 1040 17.42 39.92 -55.81
C LEU A 1040 16.09 39.95 -56.55
N ARG A 1041 15.63 38.80 -57.10
CA ARG A 1041 14.30 38.70 -57.73
C ARG A 1041 13.18 39.08 -56.76
N LEU A 1042 13.20 38.52 -55.55
CA LEU A 1042 12.19 38.80 -54.52
C LEU A 1042 12.31 40.24 -54.01
N TRP A 1043 13.53 40.72 -53.78
CA TRP A 1043 13.79 42.08 -53.31
C TRP A 1043 13.26 43.13 -54.29
N ASN A 1044 13.53 42.98 -55.59
CA ASN A 1044 13.07 43.90 -56.64
C ASN A 1044 11.54 43.85 -56.80
N ALA A 1045 10.90 42.73 -56.49
CA ALA A 1045 9.44 42.58 -56.42
C ALA A 1045 8.82 43.14 -55.12
N GLY A 1046 9.59 43.83 -54.27
CA GLY A 1046 9.08 44.49 -53.08
C GLY A 1046 9.02 43.61 -51.82
N ALA A 1047 9.80 42.52 -51.76
CA ALA A 1047 9.77 41.58 -50.63
C ALA A 1047 9.99 42.24 -49.25
N LYS A 1048 9.33 41.68 -48.22
CA LYS A 1048 9.69 41.89 -46.81
C LYS A 1048 10.62 40.78 -46.32
N ILE A 1049 11.59 41.15 -45.51
CA ILE A 1049 12.60 40.26 -44.92
C ILE A 1049 12.31 40.07 -43.44
N TYR A 1050 12.26 38.82 -43.00
CA TYR A 1050 12.10 38.43 -41.61
C TYR A 1050 13.28 37.57 -41.18
N VAL A 1051 13.89 37.91 -40.05
CA VAL A 1051 15.06 37.20 -39.51
C VAL A 1051 14.77 36.72 -38.10
N CYS A 1052 15.02 35.45 -37.81
CA CYS A 1052 14.79 34.90 -36.48
C CYS A 1052 15.92 33.95 -36.03
N GLY A 1053 16.49 34.21 -34.85
CA GLY A 1053 17.49 33.34 -34.23
C GLY A 1053 18.47 34.06 -33.30
N GLY A 1054 19.64 33.47 -33.10
CA GLY A 1054 20.64 33.99 -32.16
C GLY A 1054 21.33 35.28 -32.62
N VAL A 1055 21.80 36.09 -31.66
CA VAL A 1055 22.45 37.40 -31.89
C VAL A 1055 23.55 37.36 -32.96
N ARG A 1056 24.46 36.39 -32.88
CA ARG A 1056 25.57 36.27 -33.86
C ARG A 1056 25.08 36.00 -35.28
N MET A 1057 24.04 35.16 -35.43
CA MET A 1057 23.45 34.84 -36.73
C MET A 1057 22.76 36.07 -37.31
N ALA A 1058 21.94 36.77 -36.51
CA ALA A 1058 21.21 37.95 -36.96
C ALA A 1058 22.16 39.07 -37.44
N SER A 1059 23.29 39.30 -36.76
CA SER A 1059 24.32 40.25 -37.21
C SER A 1059 24.91 39.86 -38.56
N GLY A 1060 25.29 38.59 -38.75
CA GLY A 1060 25.85 38.10 -40.01
C GLY A 1060 24.85 38.17 -41.18
N VAL A 1061 23.59 37.83 -40.93
CA VAL A 1061 22.51 37.97 -41.93
C VAL A 1061 22.28 39.43 -42.29
N LYS A 1062 22.26 40.34 -41.30
CA LYS A 1062 22.11 41.77 -41.56
C LYS A 1062 23.21 42.29 -42.48
N GLU A 1063 24.46 41.88 -42.27
CA GLU A 1063 25.59 42.23 -43.15
C GLU A 1063 25.42 41.68 -44.57
N ALA A 1064 24.98 40.44 -44.72
CA ALA A 1064 24.72 39.85 -46.03
C ALA A 1064 23.57 40.56 -46.77
N VAL A 1065 22.47 40.83 -46.08
CA VAL A 1065 21.31 41.58 -46.63
C VAL A 1065 21.74 42.98 -47.05
N MET A 1066 22.51 43.72 -46.23
CA MET A 1066 23.01 45.04 -46.60
C MET A 1066 23.82 45.01 -47.91
N LYS A 1067 24.68 43.99 -48.10
CA LYS A 1067 25.44 43.81 -49.34
C LYS A 1067 24.53 43.54 -50.53
N LEU A 1068 23.56 42.62 -50.40
CA LEU A 1068 22.65 42.23 -51.47
C LEU A 1068 21.71 43.36 -51.89
N VAL A 1069 21.14 44.08 -50.93
CA VAL A 1069 20.27 45.25 -51.18
C VAL A 1069 21.04 46.35 -51.91
N TYR A 1070 22.31 46.57 -51.56
CA TYR A 1070 23.16 47.51 -52.27
C TYR A 1070 23.47 47.07 -53.72
N MET A 1071 23.60 45.76 -53.98
CA MET A 1071 23.82 45.23 -55.33
C MET A 1071 22.59 45.31 -56.24
N ALA A 1072 21.37 45.23 -55.68
CA ALA A 1072 20.12 45.26 -56.45
C ALA A 1072 19.89 46.57 -57.23
N GLU A 1073 20.45 47.67 -56.73
CA GLU A 1073 20.13 49.05 -57.16
C GLU A 1073 21.31 49.72 -57.90
N GLN A 1074 22.21 48.92 -58.51
CA GLN A 1074 23.39 49.45 -59.23
C GLN A 1074 23.06 50.20 -60.54
N ASP A 1075 21.79 50.32 -60.95
CA ASP A 1075 21.42 50.92 -62.25
C ASP A 1075 20.76 52.32 -62.24
N ALA A 1076 20.60 53.00 -61.12
CA ALA A 1076 20.27 54.45 -61.17
C ALA A 1076 20.64 55.20 -59.87
N ALA A 1077 21.62 56.11 -59.96
CA ALA A 1077 21.96 57.14 -58.96
C ALA A 1077 22.69 56.74 -57.64
N SER A 1078 23.20 55.52 -57.49
CA SER A 1078 23.65 54.94 -56.20
C SER A 1078 25.12 55.15 -55.77
N LYS A 1079 25.91 56.05 -56.38
CA LYS A 1079 27.33 56.25 -55.98
C LYS A 1079 27.57 57.11 -54.73
N SER A 1080 26.55 57.70 -54.10
CA SER A 1080 26.73 58.66 -52.99
C SER A 1080 26.42 58.13 -51.58
N PHE A 1081 26.00 56.87 -51.43
CA PHE A 1081 25.64 56.29 -50.12
C PHE A 1081 26.39 54.98 -49.86
N THR A 1082 26.81 54.76 -48.63
CA THR A 1082 27.35 53.47 -48.16
C THR A 1082 26.23 52.42 -48.08
N PRO A 1083 26.54 51.10 -48.13
CA PRO A 1083 25.55 50.04 -47.95
C PRO A 1083 24.71 50.20 -46.66
N GLN A 1084 25.33 50.71 -45.58
CA GLN A 1084 24.67 50.98 -44.30
C GLN A 1084 23.66 52.12 -44.40
N GLU A 1085 24.02 53.24 -45.03
CA GLU A 1085 23.11 54.38 -45.21
C GLU A 1085 21.95 54.04 -46.12
N TRP A 1086 22.19 53.20 -47.13
CA TRP A 1086 21.16 52.74 -48.04
C TRP A 1086 20.15 51.83 -47.33
N PHE A 1087 20.65 50.83 -46.60
CA PHE A 1087 19.79 49.89 -45.86
C PHE A 1087 18.88 50.58 -44.84
N LYS A 1088 19.37 51.64 -44.16
CA LYS A 1088 18.57 52.43 -43.20
C LYS A 1088 17.26 52.99 -43.77
N ARG A 1089 17.17 53.21 -45.09
CA ARG A 1089 15.95 53.73 -45.75
C ARG A 1089 14.79 52.73 -45.70
N PHE A 1090 15.10 51.44 -45.72
CA PHE A 1090 14.12 50.36 -45.79
C PHE A 1090 14.08 49.52 -44.52
N GLU A 1091 15.08 49.65 -43.63
CA GLU A 1091 15.19 48.89 -42.38
C GLU A 1091 13.90 48.96 -41.54
N LYS A 1092 13.26 50.13 -41.46
CA LYS A 1092 12.03 50.32 -40.67
C LYS A 1092 10.74 49.86 -41.36
N THR A 1093 10.79 49.48 -42.64
CA THR A 1093 9.58 49.18 -43.45
C THR A 1093 9.57 47.79 -44.06
N ARG A 1094 10.75 47.23 -44.39
CA ARG A 1094 10.90 45.97 -45.11
C ARG A 1094 11.79 44.95 -44.40
N TYR A 1095 12.39 45.28 -43.26
CA TYR A 1095 13.24 44.35 -42.51
C TYR A 1095 12.77 44.22 -41.06
N ALA A 1096 12.49 42.99 -40.65
CA ALA A 1096 12.07 42.67 -39.29
C ALA A 1096 12.98 41.58 -38.72
N ALA A 1097 13.40 41.74 -37.47
CA ALA A 1097 14.24 40.74 -36.81
C ALA A 1097 13.73 40.48 -35.40
N GLU A 1098 13.60 39.20 -35.06
CA GLU A 1098 13.31 38.69 -33.72
C GLU A 1098 14.54 37.91 -33.24
N ILE A 1099 15.20 38.40 -32.19
CA ILE A 1099 16.52 37.91 -31.79
C ILE A 1099 16.47 37.42 -30.35
N PHE A 1100 16.94 36.20 -30.13
CA PHE A 1100 17.05 35.59 -28.81
C PHE A 1100 18.51 35.45 -28.37
N THR A 1101 18.73 35.51 -27.06
CA THR A 1101 20.05 35.41 -26.41
C THR A 1101 20.30 34.03 -25.85
#